data_AF-A0A1W9RRT4-F1
#
_entry.id   AF-A0A1W9RRT4-F1
#
_cell.length_a   1.000
_cell.length_b   1.000
_cell.length_c   1.000
_cell.angle_alpha   90.00
_cell.angle_beta   90.00
_cell.angle_gamma   90.00
#
_symmetry.space_group_name_H-M   'P 1'
#
loop_
_entity.id
_entity.type
_entity.pdbx_description
1 polymer ?
#
loop_
_entity_poly.entity_id
_entity_poly.type
_entity_poly.pdbx_seq_one_letter_code
_entity_poly.pdbx_strand_id
1 'polypeptide(L)'
;NVGADTLQKVYLGMYGDPHIGGSSDYDDDVGAWDTKFDLVYAWDKDFRGRPNAWRPGLLAYKYLESPGEPYDDKDNDEDGLVDESMQDNIDNDHDWNPEIDDVGADGVDADINRNGIQDGNEQWDFGERDGIPTHGEPNFDETDLDEADQIGLTSFAVYEYASMTPAQDEATWAKMVSGVFDTTDLATPKDNVFQYGSGPIKMGPGDKRRFSITLFFGYDVDDLFRSAETVQRIYNEGYRFTRAPEKPKVTAVAGDGRVTLYWDDFAEQSRDPIQGYDFEGYNIYRGTDPGLSDAYVITDAQGNPTLYKPIAQFNVPGDGWFGPHPVETENGIHFFLGKDDTSSLQHSWVDTTVVNGQTYYYAVVSFDHGDSIDISPTECPWEFDEYPPFSGNYLPTVNTAIVTPQAPAAGYVPPSVENDKIDHVGPATGKIDISFLDPARVKDNHVYKINFDDSTSESKTFNLWDESIVISELVPVSIRYEYTAWDTTVVPPVPIDSVRWATFIKDSDQMPIDQVYYVKYQYYLIANSPYVDGTDNNPFIDGFRILVNDDPLTIDQEGTGFIKGNSNYNVVVSKYSNQGIAVPYDYWIVLTDTVATISYNKKPCKFFVLNVTDSTEAPFVFQDADKDSAISNGDIIFPLIFVNNRPRGTWQARFMAPRDSIVLVDSLTVEGYPVYDKEGEKIRIPVDTIFVEKVPPEPGDIFLIHTKKPFTAKDVYRFTTKRSYIEPKKARKTLENIAVVPNPYVAASEYEIKPNLISGRGDRLLYFIHLPAQCTVRIYTLAGELVKTLYHDSPFEDGSESWNLLSKDQMDIAYGIYIYHVDAPGVGEFIGKFAVIK
;
A
#
# COMPACT_ATOMS: atom_id res chain seq x y z
N ASN A 1 -31.93 23.94 32.67
CA ASN A 1 -33.08 24.77 33.10
C ASN A 1 -32.65 26.22 33.17
N VAL A 2 -33.05 27.03 32.18
CA VAL A 2 -32.72 28.47 32.11
C VAL A 2 -33.67 29.37 32.92
N GLY A 3 -34.67 28.78 33.59
CA GLY A 3 -35.63 29.47 34.44
C GLY A 3 -35.12 29.66 35.87
N ALA A 4 -35.83 30.45 36.66
CA ALA A 4 -35.52 30.71 38.08
C ALA A 4 -36.12 29.68 39.04
N ASP A 5 -37.05 28.83 38.57
CA ASP A 5 -37.77 27.85 39.36
C ASP A 5 -37.21 26.44 39.14
N THR A 6 -37.20 25.62 40.19
CA THR A 6 -36.89 24.19 40.08
C THR A 6 -38.06 23.44 39.43
N LEU A 7 -37.81 22.85 38.27
CA LEU A 7 -38.76 21.95 37.59
C LEU A 7 -38.79 20.62 38.34
N GLN A 8 -39.94 20.25 38.90
CA GLN A 8 -40.07 19.05 39.75
C GLN A 8 -40.24 17.75 38.97
N LYS A 9 -40.76 17.84 37.74
CA LYS A 9 -40.99 16.70 36.86
C LYS A 9 -40.74 17.15 35.43
N VAL A 10 -39.68 16.64 34.84
CA VAL A 10 -39.33 16.84 33.44
C VAL A 10 -39.24 15.46 32.81
N TYR A 11 -39.83 15.33 31.63
CA TYR A 11 -39.72 14.12 30.82
C TYR A 11 -39.10 14.50 29.49
N LEU A 12 -38.22 13.65 28.99
CA LEU A 12 -37.69 13.71 27.65
C LEU A 12 -38.27 12.54 26.85
N GLY A 13 -38.49 12.73 25.56
CA GLY A 13 -39.00 11.65 24.73
C GLY A 13 -38.98 12.00 23.26
N MET A 14 -39.24 11.00 22.44
CA MET A 14 -39.37 11.16 20.99
C MET A 14 -40.75 10.71 20.53
N TYR A 15 -41.23 11.38 19.48
CA TYR A 15 -42.46 11.08 18.76
C TYR A 15 -42.07 10.87 17.30
N GLY A 16 -42.34 9.69 16.76
CA GLY A 16 -41.87 9.32 15.42
C GLY A 16 -42.79 8.33 14.73
N ASP A 17 -42.86 8.47 13.41
CA ASP A 17 -43.59 7.60 12.50
C ASP A 17 -42.56 6.78 11.69
N PRO A 18 -42.46 5.45 11.91
CA PRO A 18 -41.40 4.63 11.36
C PRO A 18 -41.54 4.32 9.85
N HIS A 19 -42.77 4.25 9.31
CA HIS A 19 -43.04 3.97 7.88
C HIS A 19 -42.15 2.86 7.26
N ILE A 20 -42.14 1.66 7.85
CA ILE A 20 -41.29 0.57 7.37
C ILE A 20 -41.85 0.04 6.04
N GLY A 21 -41.00 -0.40 5.11
CA GLY A 21 -41.45 -0.80 3.76
C GLY A 21 -41.73 0.34 2.78
N GLY A 22 -41.63 1.60 3.24
CA GLY A 22 -41.65 2.82 2.44
C GLY A 22 -42.98 3.56 2.45
N SER A 23 -43.00 4.78 1.88
CA SER A 23 -44.13 5.74 1.95
C SER A 23 -45.51 5.27 1.44
N SER A 24 -45.61 4.06 0.90
CA SER A 24 -46.83 3.47 0.35
C SER A 24 -47.20 2.12 0.99
N ASP A 25 -46.54 1.77 2.09
CA ASP A 25 -46.57 0.45 2.73
C ASP A 25 -46.50 0.54 4.26
N TYR A 26 -47.13 1.55 4.84
CA TYR A 26 -47.14 1.82 6.28
C TYR A 26 -48.30 1.12 7.03
N ASP A 27 -49.20 0.44 6.30
CA ASP A 27 -50.47 -0.07 6.84
C ASP A 27 -50.28 -1.33 7.72
N ASP A 28 -49.08 -1.91 7.77
CA ASP A 28 -48.75 -3.12 8.52
C ASP A 28 -47.47 -3.05 9.35
N ASP A 29 -47.06 -1.83 9.70
CA ASP A 29 -46.02 -1.58 10.67
C ASP A 29 -46.42 -2.08 12.07
N VAL A 30 -45.52 -2.80 12.72
CA VAL A 30 -45.66 -3.28 14.10
C VAL A 30 -44.42 -2.90 14.91
N GLY A 31 -44.53 -2.94 16.25
CA GLY A 31 -43.47 -2.50 17.14
C GLY A 31 -43.20 -3.41 18.32
N ALA A 32 -42.10 -3.14 19.01
CA ALA A 32 -41.75 -3.70 20.30
C ALA A 32 -40.75 -2.78 21.03
N TRP A 33 -40.45 -3.10 22.28
CA TRP A 33 -39.51 -2.34 23.11
C TRP A 33 -38.75 -3.27 24.04
N ASP A 34 -37.60 -2.79 24.51
CA ASP A 34 -36.77 -3.43 25.52
C ASP A 34 -36.24 -2.36 26.47
N THR A 35 -36.58 -2.45 27.76
CA THR A 35 -36.16 -1.49 28.78
C THR A 35 -34.77 -1.77 29.33
N LYS A 36 -34.17 -2.93 29.03
CA LYS A 36 -32.79 -3.23 29.42
C LYS A 36 -31.80 -2.60 28.44
N PHE A 37 -32.18 -2.52 27.18
CA PHE A 37 -31.38 -1.90 26.13
C PHE A 37 -31.82 -0.45 25.82
N ASP A 38 -32.80 0.07 26.55
CA ASP A 38 -33.43 1.38 26.34
C ASP A 38 -33.85 1.66 24.89
N LEU A 39 -34.40 0.63 24.23
CA LEU A 39 -34.70 0.65 22.81
C LEU A 39 -36.16 0.37 22.51
N VAL A 40 -36.69 1.05 21.50
CA VAL A 40 -37.96 0.73 20.84
C VAL A 40 -37.68 0.45 19.37
N TYR A 41 -38.38 -0.52 18.78
CA TYR A 41 -38.12 -0.91 17.39
C TYR A 41 -39.38 -1.27 16.63
N ALA A 42 -39.35 -1.00 15.33
CA ALA A 42 -40.44 -1.19 14.40
C ALA A 42 -40.00 -2.10 13.25
N TRP A 43 -40.95 -2.86 12.72
CA TRP A 43 -40.74 -3.63 11.49
C TRP A 43 -42.04 -3.78 10.72
N ASP A 44 -41.88 -4.01 9.42
CA ASP A 44 -42.99 -4.35 8.55
C ASP A 44 -43.37 -5.83 8.75
N LYS A 45 -44.64 -6.10 9.04
CA LYS A 45 -45.11 -7.41 9.50
C LYS A 45 -44.91 -8.52 8.47
N ASP A 46 -45.06 -8.22 7.18
CA ASP A 46 -44.92 -9.20 6.11
C ASP A 46 -43.53 -9.19 5.45
N PHE A 47 -42.70 -8.21 5.80
CA PHE A 47 -41.35 -7.94 5.29
C PHE A 47 -41.35 -7.72 3.76
N ARG A 48 -42.27 -6.92 3.22
CA ARG A 48 -42.40 -6.63 1.78
C ARG A 48 -42.71 -5.18 1.41
N GLY A 49 -41.67 -4.36 1.44
CA GLY A 49 -41.71 -2.96 1.02
C GLY A 49 -42.19 -2.72 -0.41
N ARG A 50 -42.97 -1.66 -0.61
CA ARG A 50 -43.46 -1.20 -1.92
C ARG A 50 -42.53 -0.16 -2.56
N PRO A 51 -42.52 -0.02 -3.90
CA PRO A 51 -43.39 -0.67 -4.90
C PRO A 51 -42.94 -2.06 -5.39
N ASN A 52 -41.76 -2.56 -4.99
CA ASN A 52 -41.11 -3.71 -5.64
C ASN A 52 -41.03 -4.98 -4.79
N ALA A 53 -41.75 -5.07 -3.66
CA ALA A 53 -41.68 -6.19 -2.72
C ALA A 53 -40.24 -6.50 -2.27
N TRP A 54 -39.44 -5.45 -2.04
CA TRP A 54 -38.11 -5.58 -1.44
C TRP A 54 -38.27 -5.92 0.04
N ARG A 55 -37.30 -6.62 0.65
CA ARG A 55 -37.38 -6.99 2.06
C ARG A 55 -36.84 -5.83 2.93
N PRO A 56 -37.67 -5.13 3.73
CA PRO A 56 -37.18 -4.18 4.71
C PRO A 56 -36.52 -4.89 5.89
N GLY A 57 -35.59 -4.21 6.56
CA GLY A 57 -35.06 -4.60 7.86
C GLY A 57 -35.92 -4.07 9.01
N LEU A 58 -35.39 -4.15 10.21
CA LEU A 58 -35.95 -3.57 11.43
C LEU A 58 -35.31 -2.20 11.66
N LEU A 59 -36.08 -1.23 12.16
CA LEU A 59 -35.58 0.09 12.59
C LEU A 59 -35.68 0.17 14.11
N ALA A 60 -34.59 0.53 14.78
CA ALA A 60 -34.58 0.79 16.22
C ALA A 60 -34.31 2.28 16.52
N TYR A 61 -34.87 2.71 17.63
CA TYR A 61 -34.59 3.96 18.32
C TYR A 61 -34.13 3.61 19.73
N LYS A 62 -32.92 4.03 20.10
CA LYS A 62 -32.31 3.69 21.39
C LYS A 62 -31.80 4.94 22.09
N TYR A 63 -31.98 5.03 23.40
CA TYR A 63 -31.16 5.93 24.21
C TYR A 63 -29.76 5.33 24.35
N LEU A 64 -28.75 6.02 23.86
CA LEU A 64 -27.36 5.75 24.20
C LEU A 64 -27.00 6.39 25.54
N GLU A 65 -27.64 7.53 25.80
CA GLU A 65 -27.64 8.24 27.07
C GLU A 65 -29.05 8.80 27.29
N SER A 66 -29.69 8.42 28.39
CA SER A 66 -30.93 9.05 28.83
C SER A 66 -30.65 10.15 29.86
N PRO A 67 -31.56 11.11 30.09
CA PRO A 67 -31.36 12.10 31.14
C PRO A 67 -31.26 11.46 32.53
N GLY A 68 -30.22 11.79 33.28
CA GLY A 68 -30.02 11.24 34.63
C GLY A 68 -30.65 12.00 35.80
N GLU A 69 -30.80 11.32 36.94
CA GLU A 69 -31.28 11.86 38.22
C GLU A 69 -30.28 11.61 39.37
N PRO A 70 -29.22 12.41 39.47
CA PRO A 70 -28.12 12.17 40.40
C PRO A 70 -28.42 12.53 41.87
N TYR A 71 -29.68 12.61 42.27
CA TYR A 71 -30.09 13.16 43.57
C TYR A 71 -31.22 12.35 44.24
N ASP A 72 -31.41 11.08 43.85
CA ASP A 72 -32.55 10.27 44.28
C ASP A 72 -32.23 9.04 45.15
N ASP A 73 -30.95 8.87 45.51
CA ASP A 73 -30.38 7.79 46.32
C ASP A 73 -30.59 6.40 45.69
N LYS A 74 -30.59 6.30 44.36
CA LYS A 74 -30.74 5.02 43.64
C LYS A 74 -29.82 4.93 42.43
N ASP A 75 -29.48 3.69 42.12
CA ASP A 75 -28.87 3.24 40.87
C ASP A 75 -30.02 3.04 39.86
N ASN A 76 -30.22 3.95 38.91
CA ASN A 76 -31.40 3.93 38.01
C ASN A 76 -31.22 3.06 36.77
N ASP A 77 -29.99 2.82 36.33
CA ASP A 77 -29.62 2.01 35.16
C ASP A 77 -28.94 0.67 35.50
N GLU A 78 -28.79 0.36 36.80
CA GLU A 78 -28.24 -0.89 37.34
C GLU A 78 -26.76 -1.12 36.98
N ASP A 79 -25.99 -0.05 36.78
CA ASP A 79 -24.56 -0.09 36.47
C ASP A 79 -23.67 -0.31 37.71
N GLY A 80 -24.25 -0.14 38.91
CA GLY A 80 -23.59 -0.32 40.21
C GLY A 80 -23.12 0.96 40.87
N LEU A 81 -23.32 2.11 40.24
CA LEU A 81 -23.09 3.44 40.74
C LEU A 81 -24.42 4.03 41.30
N VAL A 82 -24.35 4.98 42.24
CA VAL A 82 -25.51 5.63 42.85
C VAL A 82 -25.30 7.15 42.94
N ASP A 83 -26.24 7.92 42.36
CA ASP A 83 -26.30 9.39 42.39
C ASP A 83 -25.15 10.12 41.66
N GLU A 84 -24.79 9.64 40.47
CA GLU A 84 -23.65 10.12 39.70
C GLU A 84 -23.94 11.43 38.97
N SER A 85 -23.27 12.49 39.40
CA SER A 85 -23.35 13.79 38.76
C SER A 85 -22.09 14.05 37.93
N MET A 86 -22.21 14.09 36.60
CA MET A 86 -21.18 14.58 35.65
C MET A 86 -20.76 16.07 35.82
N GLN A 87 -20.99 16.66 36.99
CA GLN A 87 -20.86 18.09 37.30
C GLN A 87 -20.33 18.31 38.73
N ASP A 88 -19.73 17.30 39.36
CA ASP A 88 -19.32 17.36 40.76
C ASP A 88 -17.80 17.28 41.00
N ASN A 89 -16.98 17.13 39.94
CA ASN A 89 -15.52 17.04 39.99
C ASN A 89 -15.02 15.77 40.69
N ILE A 90 -15.78 14.68 40.55
CA ILE A 90 -15.41 13.35 40.99
C ILE A 90 -15.38 12.46 39.73
N ASP A 91 -14.46 11.52 39.73
CA ASP A 91 -14.41 10.39 38.79
C ASP A 91 -15.07 9.23 39.55
N ASN A 92 -16.35 9.00 39.28
CA ASN A 92 -17.21 8.15 40.09
C ASN A 92 -16.91 6.66 39.91
N ASP A 93 -16.53 6.24 38.71
CA ASP A 93 -16.25 4.85 38.36
C ASP A 93 -14.76 4.47 38.45
N HIS A 94 -13.88 5.47 38.60
CA HIS A 94 -12.43 5.38 38.69
C HIS A 94 -11.74 4.87 37.43
N ASP A 95 -12.29 5.17 36.25
CA ASP A 95 -11.72 4.76 34.98
C ASP A 95 -10.75 5.79 34.37
N TRP A 96 -10.69 7.03 34.89
CA TRP A 96 -9.73 8.04 34.47
C TRP A 96 -8.29 7.59 34.71
N ASN A 97 -7.51 7.52 33.63
CA ASN A 97 -6.14 7.03 33.67
C ASN A 97 -5.12 8.15 33.39
N PRO A 98 -4.26 8.49 34.37
CA PRO A 98 -3.27 9.56 34.22
C PRO A 98 -2.21 9.32 33.13
N GLU A 99 -2.09 8.11 32.58
CA GLU A 99 -1.15 7.83 31.48
C GLU A 99 -1.72 8.17 30.10
N ILE A 100 -3.04 8.17 29.92
CA ILE A 100 -3.70 8.28 28.60
C ILE A 100 -4.76 9.38 28.53
N ASP A 101 -5.37 9.76 29.66
CA ASP A 101 -6.48 10.72 29.72
C ASP A 101 -6.04 12.10 30.22
N ASP A 102 -4.80 12.21 30.73
CA ASP A 102 -4.17 13.46 31.19
C ASP A 102 -3.68 14.32 30.01
N VAL A 103 -4.63 14.70 29.17
CA VAL A 103 -4.44 15.42 27.90
C VAL A 103 -4.86 16.88 27.96
N GLY A 104 -5.27 17.34 29.14
CA GLY A 104 -5.69 18.70 29.40
C GLY A 104 -7.08 19.08 28.91
N ALA A 105 -7.45 20.34 29.18
CA ALA A 105 -8.83 20.84 29.14
C ALA A 105 -9.46 20.93 27.75
N ASP A 106 -8.66 20.89 26.68
CA ASP A 106 -9.17 20.79 25.32
C ASP A 106 -9.38 19.34 24.84
N GLY A 107 -9.00 18.35 25.67
CA GLY A 107 -9.20 16.92 25.43
C GLY A 107 -8.24 16.33 24.38
N VAL A 108 -7.13 17.01 24.06
CA VAL A 108 -6.21 16.62 22.98
C VAL A 108 -4.77 16.52 23.49
N ASP A 109 -4.18 15.33 23.39
CA ASP A 109 -2.77 15.11 23.74
C ASP A 109 -1.87 15.95 22.81
N ALA A 110 -1.24 16.98 23.37
CA ALA A 110 -0.37 17.88 22.64
C ALA A 110 1.05 17.31 22.49
N ASP A 111 1.39 16.21 23.18
CA ASP A 111 2.65 15.45 23.02
C ASP A 111 2.58 14.50 21.81
N ILE A 112 2.62 15.10 20.62
CA ILE A 112 2.53 14.41 19.33
C ILE A 112 3.59 13.31 19.19
N ASN A 113 4.75 13.47 19.85
CA ASN A 113 5.87 12.54 19.76
C ASN A 113 5.97 11.55 20.94
N ARG A 114 5.07 11.65 21.93
CA ARG A 114 4.95 10.81 23.14
C ARG A 114 6.25 10.70 23.96
N ASN A 115 7.07 11.74 23.98
CA ASN A 115 8.32 11.73 24.74
C ASN A 115 8.14 12.14 26.23
N GLY A 116 6.96 12.60 26.61
CA GLY A 116 6.59 13.05 27.95
C GLY A 116 7.23 14.36 28.39
N ILE A 117 7.69 15.18 27.44
CA ILE A 117 8.42 16.42 27.68
C ILE A 117 7.89 17.45 26.69
N GLN A 118 7.41 18.57 27.20
CA GLN A 118 7.10 19.74 26.37
C GLN A 118 8.39 20.24 25.69
N ASP A 119 8.64 19.78 24.46
CA ASP A 119 9.66 20.34 23.60
C ASP A 119 9.05 21.52 22.83
N GLY A 120 9.87 22.49 22.41
CA GLY A 120 9.40 23.80 21.95
C GLY A 120 8.47 23.80 20.71
N ASN A 121 8.07 22.64 20.21
CA ASN A 121 7.09 22.45 19.15
C ASN A 121 5.67 22.13 19.68
N GLU A 122 5.51 21.90 20.98
CA GLU A 122 4.28 21.43 21.62
C GLU A 122 3.77 22.48 22.64
N GLN A 123 2.49 22.84 22.55
CA GLN A 123 1.86 23.76 23.50
C GLN A 123 0.81 23.01 24.30
N TRP A 124 1.23 22.56 25.47
CA TRP A 124 0.32 21.91 26.41
C TRP A 124 -0.64 22.94 26.97
N ASP A 125 -1.90 22.56 27.09
CA ASP A 125 -2.95 23.43 27.58
C ASP A 125 -3.13 23.29 29.11
N PHE A 126 -4.30 23.62 29.66
CA PHE A 126 -4.51 23.59 31.11
C PHE A 126 -4.88 22.18 31.57
N GLY A 127 -4.14 21.62 32.53
CA GLY A 127 -4.40 20.30 33.10
C GLY A 127 -3.47 19.21 32.57
N GLU A 128 -2.98 19.37 31.33
CA GLU A 128 -2.21 18.33 30.65
C GLU A 128 -0.92 17.90 31.39
N ARG A 129 -0.82 16.60 31.62
CA ARG A 129 0.29 15.86 32.24
C ARG A 129 0.60 16.29 33.68
N ASP A 130 -0.41 16.77 34.40
CA ASP A 130 -0.28 17.17 35.81
C ASP A 130 -0.69 16.07 36.81
N GLY A 131 -1.26 14.97 36.30
CA GLY A 131 -1.70 13.79 37.04
C GLY A 131 -2.99 14.02 37.82
N ILE A 132 -3.76 15.06 37.50
CA ILE A 132 -5.01 15.44 38.16
C ILE A 132 -6.10 15.58 37.09
N PRO A 133 -7.25 14.90 37.24
CA PRO A 133 -8.36 15.06 36.32
C PRO A 133 -8.78 16.52 36.15
N THR A 134 -8.87 16.96 34.91
CA THR A 134 -9.21 18.32 34.51
C THR A 134 -10.44 18.33 33.60
N HIS A 135 -11.36 19.27 33.84
CA HIS A 135 -12.56 19.45 33.01
C HIS A 135 -12.20 19.56 31.52
N GLY A 136 -12.71 18.63 30.70
CA GLY A 136 -12.43 18.53 29.27
C GLY A 136 -11.56 17.33 28.88
N GLU A 137 -10.93 16.68 29.86
CA GLU A 137 -10.18 15.44 29.66
C GLU A 137 -11.10 14.23 29.44
N PRO A 138 -10.70 13.25 28.62
CA PRO A 138 -11.44 12.00 28.45
C PRO A 138 -11.73 11.34 29.81
N ASN A 139 -12.85 10.62 29.91
CA ASN A 139 -13.17 9.83 31.10
C ASN A 139 -13.19 10.65 32.40
N PHE A 140 -13.72 11.88 32.34
CA PHE A 140 -13.91 12.71 33.52
C PHE A 140 -15.13 13.66 33.40
N ASP A 141 -16.06 13.62 34.36
CA ASP A 141 -17.22 14.53 34.46
C ASP A 141 -18.00 14.64 33.12
N GLU A 142 -18.00 15.82 32.46
CA GLU A 142 -18.80 16.08 31.25
C GLU A 142 -18.29 15.30 30.02
N THR A 143 -17.08 14.75 30.07
CA THR A 143 -16.43 14.01 28.98
C THR A 143 -16.37 12.50 29.22
N ASP A 144 -16.68 12.06 30.42
CA ASP A 144 -17.08 10.68 30.69
C ASP A 144 -18.53 10.48 30.23
N LEU A 145 -18.75 9.51 29.35
CA LEU A 145 -20.05 9.34 28.70
C LEU A 145 -20.92 8.28 29.38
N ASP A 146 -20.32 7.40 30.17
CA ASP A 146 -20.97 6.35 30.93
C ASP A 146 -21.01 6.58 32.44
N GLU A 147 -20.56 7.74 32.92
CA GLU A 147 -20.70 8.15 34.32
C GLU A 147 -22.12 8.62 34.71
N ALA A 148 -23.03 8.92 33.79
CA ALA A 148 -24.34 9.46 34.16
C ALA A 148 -25.28 8.42 34.80
N ASP A 149 -25.91 8.72 35.94
CA ASP A 149 -27.00 7.88 36.53
C ASP A 149 -28.28 7.94 35.68
N GLN A 150 -28.41 7.05 34.70
CA GLN A 150 -29.45 7.12 33.68
C GLN A 150 -30.80 6.59 34.15
N ILE A 151 -31.87 7.32 33.83
CA ILE A 151 -33.25 6.85 34.10
C ILE A 151 -33.69 5.72 33.14
N GLY A 152 -33.11 5.68 31.95
CA GLY A 152 -33.47 4.77 30.87
C GLY A 152 -34.86 5.03 30.27
N LEU A 153 -35.38 4.01 29.59
CA LEU A 153 -36.69 3.99 28.94
C LEU A 153 -37.79 3.68 29.97
N THR A 154 -38.57 4.70 30.34
CA THR A 154 -39.59 4.57 31.41
C THR A 154 -41.03 4.55 30.90
N SER A 155 -41.25 4.90 29.64
CA SER A 155 -42.58 4.89 29.02
C SER A 155 -42.51 4.61 27.53
N PHE A 156 -43.52 3.92 27.02
CA PHE A 156 -43.69 3.69 25.59
C PHE A 156 -45.17 3.56 25.24
N ALA A 157 -45.58 4.22 24.16
CA ALA A 157 -46.94 4.19 23.64
C ALA A 157 -46.93 4.06 22.12
N VAL A 158 -47.81 3.21 21.60
CA VAL A 158 -48.09 3.07 20.17
C VAL A 158 -49.54 3.44 19.91
N TYR A 159 -49.78 4.26 18.91
CA TYR A 159 -51.13 4.67 18.51
C TYR A 159 -51.20 5.02 17.02
N GLU A 160 -52.41 4.95 16.46
CA GLU A 160 -52.65 5.20 15.04
C GLU A 160 -52.28 6.63 14.64
N TYR A 161 -51.68 6.80 13.47
CA TYR A 161 -51.38 8.11 12.90
C TYR A 161 -52.62 9.02 12.90
N ALA A 162 -52.39 10.31 13.19
CA ALA A 162 -53.42 11.34 13.37
C ALA A 162 -54.40 11.15 14.54
N SER A 163 -54.31 10.07 15.33
CA SER A 163 -55.14 9.90 16.54
C SER A 163 -54.69 10.81 17.70
N MET A 164 -53.39 11.13 17.76
CA MET A 164 -52.80 12.08 18.69
C MET A 164 -51.62 12.83 18.05
N THR A 165 -51.43 14.09 18.44
CA THR A 165 -50.33 14.95 17.98
C THR A 165 -49.58 15.56 19.17
N PRO A 166 -48.28 15.88 19.05
CA PRO A 166 -47.52 16.52 20.14
C PRO A 166 -48.06 17.87 20.61
N ALA A 167 -48.95 18.51 19.84
CA ALA A 167 -49.62 19.74 20.25
C ALA A 167 -50.68 19.52 21.34
N GLN A 168 -51.09 18.28 21.61
CA GLN A 168 -52.08 17.92 22.63
C GLN A 168 -51.41 17.64 23.97
N ASP A 169 -50.90 18.70 24.60
CA ASP A 169 -50.07 18.70 25.81
C ASP A 169 -50.45 17.65 26.87
N GLU A 170 -51.67 17.67 27.41
CA GLU A 170 -52.11 16.74 28.47
C GLU A 170 -52.11 15.27 28.01
N ALA A 171 -52.46 15.01 26.75
CA ALA A 171 -52.53 13.65 26.22
C ALA A 171 -51.13 13.11 25.95
N THR A 172 -50.25 13.94 25.37
CA THR A 172 -48.83 13.64 25.16
C THR A 172 -48.14 13.39 26.50
N TRP A 173 -48.36 14.28 27.49
CA TRP A 173 -47.82 14.15 28.84
C TRP A 173 -48.25 12.84 29.51
N ALA A 174 -49.55 12.50 29.45
CA ALA A 174 -50.09 11.28 30.05
C ALA A 174 -49.46 9.99 29.50
N LYS A 175 -48.93 10.00 28.26
CA LYS A 175 -48.22 8.87 27.65
C LYS A 175 -46.74 8.80 28.00
N MET A 176 -46.14 9.90 28.44
CA MET A 176 -44.72 9.96 28.83
C MET A 176 -44.49 9.70 30.32
N VAL A 177 -45.55 9.56 31.12
CA VAL A 177 -45.42 9.30 32.54
C VAL A 177 -44.74 7.95 32.76
N SER A 178 -43.69 7.93 33.59
CA SER A 178 -42.98 6.72 34.00
C SER A 178 -43.93 5.58 34.42
N GLY A 179 -43.68 4.39 33.89
CA GLY A 179 -44.50 3.19 34.10
C GLY A 179 -45.69 3.06 33.14
N VAL A 180 -45.91 4.02 32.23
CA VAL A 180 -46.94 3.93 31.19
C VAL A 180 -46.39 3.23 29.97
N PHE A 181 -46.81 1.98 29.79
CA PHE A 181 -46.56 1.18 28.58
C PHE A 181 -47.90 0.89 27.89
N ASP A 182 -48.33 1.78 26.98
CA ASP A 182 -49.56 1.59 26.21
C ASP A 182 -49.29 0.85 24.91
N THR A 183 -49.42 -0.47 25.00
CA THR A 183 -49.00 -1.43 23.97
C THR A 183 -50.20 -2.05 23.26
N THR A 184 -51.38 -1.44 23.45
CA THR A 184 -52.67 -1.98 22.99
C THR A 184 -52.70 -2.16 21.47
N ASP A 185 -52.05 -1.27 20.71
CA ASP A 185 -51.98 -1.31 19.25
C ASP A 185 -50.66 -1.87 18.70
N LEU A 186 -49.71 -2.24 19.58
CA LEU A 186 -48.32 -2.58 19.24
C LEU A 186 -48.13 -3.71 18.21
N ALA A 187 -49.02 -4.71 18.22
CA ALA A 187 -49.00 -5.85 17.31
C ALA A 187 -50.08 -5.79 16.22
N THR A 188 -50.82 -4.67 16.15
CA THR A 188 -51.93 -4.49 15.21
C THR A 188 -51.41 -3.81 13.94
N PRO A 189 -51.56 -4.44 12.75
CA PRO A 189 -51.13 -3.85 11.48
C PRO A 189 -51.94 -2.58 11.19
N LYS A 190 -51.30 -1.41 11.35
CA LYS A 190 -51.81 -0.07 11.07
C LYS A 190 -50.63 0.89 10.90
N ASP A 191 -50.93 2.08 10.40
CA ASP A 191 -50.04 3.25 10.43
C ASP A 191 -49.77 3.68 11.90
N ASN A 192 -48.69 3.19 12.48
CA ASN A 192 -48.41 3.26 13.91
C ASN A 192 -47.36 4.32 14.23
N VAL A 193 -47.73 5.26 15.09
CA VAL A 193 -46.82 6.28 15.64
C VAL A 193 -46.28 5.83 16.98
N PHE A 194 -44.97 5.99 17.16
CA PHE A 194 -44.24 5.60 18.35
C PHE A 194 -43.98 6.84 19.20
N GLN A 195 -44.27 6.72 20.49
CA GLN A 195 -43.91 7.73 21.47
C GLN A 195 -43.27 7.06 22.68
N TYR A 196 -42.03 7.41 22.97
CA TYR A 196 -41.32 6.88 24.13
C TYR A 196 -40.73 8.01 24.96
N GLY A 197 -40.47 7.75 26.24
CA GLY A 197 -39.98 8.77 27.15
C GLY A 197 -39.14 8.23 28.31
N SER A 198 -38.32 9.13 28.85
CA SER A 198 -37.46 8.97 30.01
C SER A 198 -37.79 10.07 31.04
N GLY A 199 -37.78 9.71 32.33
CA GLY A 199 -38.12 10.59 33.46
C GLY A 199 -39.04 9.94 34.51
N PRO A 200 -39.52 10.68 35.50
CA PRO A 200 -39.32 12.12 35.68
C PRO A 200 -37.93 12.43 36.23
N ILE A 201 -37.30 13.46 35.68
CA ILE A 201 -36.12 14.11 36.29
C ILE A 201 -36.50 15.45 36.91
N LYS A 202 -35.73 15.88 37.90
CA LYS A 202 -35.81 17.15 38.58
C LYS A 202 -34.69 18.06 38.08
N MET A 203 -35.02 19.31 37.79
CA MET A 203 -34.03 20.29 37.31
C MET A 203 -34.10 21.58 38.12
N GLY A 204 -33.07 21.85 38.92
CA GLY A 204 -32.79 23.14 39.56
C GLY A 204 -32.46 24.25 38.56
N PRO A 205 -32.48 25.53 39.00
CA PRO A 205 -32.05 26.66 38.16
C PRO A 205 -30.57 26.52 37.79
N GLY A 206 -30.27 26.48 36.48
CA GLY A 206 -28.90 26.32 35.96
C GLY A 206 -28.55 24.90 35.51
N ASP A 207 -29.24 23.87 36.02
CA ASP A 207 -28.92 22.47 35.75
C ASP A 207 -28.94 22.16 34.25
N LYS A 208 -27.96 21.38 33.80
CA LYS A 208 -27.92 20.79 32.46
C LYS A 208 -28.05 19.27 32.57
N ARG A 209 -28.75 18.68 31.61
CA ARG A 209 -28.86 17.22 31.44
C ARG A 209 -28.60 16.91 29.99
N ARG A 210 -27.74 15.94 29.75
CA ARG A 210 -27.42 15.42 28.44
C ARG A 210 -28.36 14.26 28.11
N PHE A 211 -28.43 13.96 26.83
CA PHE A 211 -29.10 12.80 26.30
C PHE A 211 -28.56 12.54 24.91
N SER A 212 -28.49 11.27 24.53
CA SER A 212 -28.04 10.80 23.23
C SER A 212 -28.98 9.72 22.73
N ILE A 213 -29.41 9.85 21.48
CA ILE A 213 -30.35 8.94 20.83
C ILE A 213 -29.74 8.50 19.52
N THR A 214 -29.83 7.21 19.21
CA THR A 214 -29.40 6.65 17.93
C THR A 214 -30.55 5.98 17.18
N LEU A 215 -30.44 6.01 15.86
CA LEU A 215 -31.26 5.24 14.94
C LEU A 215 -30.35 4.27 14.20
N PHE A 216 -30.68 2.99 14.24
CA PHE A 216 -29.93 1.96 13.53
C PHE A 216 -30.87 0.88 13.02
N PHE A 217 -30.32 0.04 12.13
CA PHE A 217 -31.07 -0.99 11.45
C PHE A 217 -30.51 -2.36 11.79
N GLY A 218 -31.37 -3.39 11.74
CA GLY A 218 -30.97 -4.78 11.85
C GLY A 218 -31.68 -5.62 10.79
N TYR A 219 -31.02 -6.65 10.27
CA TYR A 219 -31.62 -7.55 9.27
C TYR A 219 -32.72 -8.44 9.88
N ASP A 220 -32.55 -8.82 11.14
CA ASP A 220 -33.50 -9.51 12.01
C ASP A 220 -33.35 -9.03 13.47
N VAL A 221 -34.12 -9.59 14.40
CA VAL A 221 -34.11 -9.17 15.81
C VAL A 221 -32.76 -9.45 16.48
N ASP A 222 -32.12 -10.58 16.22
CA ASP A 222 -30.84 -10.91 16.84
C ASP A 222 -29.73 -9.96 16.34
N ASP A 223 -29.77 -9.62 15.05
CA ASP A 223 -28.89 -8.63 14.43
C ASP A 223 -29.12 -7.20 14.96
N LEU A 224 -30.38 -6.85 15.22
CA LEU A 224 -30.73 -5.58 15.83
C LEU A 224 -30.14 -5.45 17.24
N PHE A 225 -30.21 -6.49 18.07
CA PHE A 225 -29.63 -6.44 19.43
C PHE A 225 -28.09 -6.41 19.40
N ARG A 226 -27.43 -7.16 18.50
CA ARG A 226 -25.96 -7.03 18.30
C ARG A 226 -25.56 -5.62 17.86
N SER A 227 -26.34 -5.02 16.95
CA SER A 227 -26.15 -3.63 16.54
C SER A 227 -26.30 -2.70 17.74
N ALA A 228 -27.33 -2.89 18.58
CA ALA A 228 -27.58 -2.10 19.78
C ALA A 228 -26.43 -2.12 20.81
N GLU A 229 -25.75 -3.26 20.96
CA GLU A 229 -24.53 -3.40 21.78
C GLU A 229 -23.36 -2.66 21.14
N THR A 230 -23.19 -2.80 19.82
CA THR A 230 -22.10 -2.15 19.07
C THR A 230 -22.18 -0.62 19.15
N VAL A 231 -23.36 -0.03 18.90
CA VAL A 231 -23.52 1.43 19.03
C VAL A 231 -23.42 1.92 20.48
N GLN A 232 -23.77 1.11 21.48
CA GLN A 232 -23.53 1.48 22.89
C GLN A 232 -22.04 1.59 23.18
N ARG A 233 -21.26 0.58 22.77
CA ARG A 233 -19.80 0.60 22.94
C ARG A 233 -19.17 1.83 22.27
N ILE A 234 -19.57 2.15 21.04
CA ILE A 234 -19.09 3.36 20.33
C ILE A 234 -19.39 4.64 21.12
N TYR A 235 -20.56 4.68 21.78
CA TYR A 235 -20.94 5.82 22.61
C TYR A 235 -20.06 5.92 23.85
N ASN A 236 -19.90 4.84 24.62
CA ASN A 236 -19.05 4.84 25.82
C ASN A 236 -17.59 5.19 25.47
N GLU A 237 -17.08 4.75 24.31
CA GLU A 237 -15.72 5.06 23.83
C GLU A 237 -15.54 6.50 23.27
N GLY A 238 -16.43 7.45 23.59
CA GLY A 238 -16.24 8.85 23.21
C GLY A 238 -16.44 9.15 21.72
N TYR A 239 -17.14 8.29 20.96
CA TYR A 239 -17.20 8.34 19.49
C TYR A 239 -15.82 8.30 18.81
N ARG A 240 -14.82 7.70 19.47
CA ARG A 240 -13.51 7.48 18.86
C ARG A 240 -13.61 6.27 17.95
N PHE A 241 -13.49 6.52 16.64
CA PHE A 241 -13.50 5.47 15.63
C PHE A 241 -12.08 5.06 15.28
N THR A 242 -11.86 3.76 15.13
CA THR A 242 -10.75 3.29 14.29
C THR A 242 -10.99 3.79 12.86
N ARG A 243 -9.90 4.10 12.19
CA ARG A 243 -9.86 4.75 10.90
C ARG A 243 -8.96 3.94 9.99
N ALA A 244 -9.57 3.43 8.93
CA ALA A 244 -8.84 2.77 7.87
C ALA A 244 -7.68 3.63 7.33
N PRO A 245 -6.60 2.99 6.86
CA PRO A 245 -5.47 3.68 6.23
C PRO A 245 -5.88 4.63 5.09
N GLU A 246 -5.00 5.57 4.78
CA GLU A 246 -5.25 6.53 3.68
C GLU A 246 -5.27 5.82 2.31
N LYS A 247 -5.99 6.39 1.34
CA LYS A 247 -6.11 5.80 -0.01
C LYS A 247 -4.79 5.99 -0.80
N PRO A 248 -4.16 4.92 -1.31
CA PRO A 248 -3.00 5.06 -2.19
C PRO A 248 -3.44 5.58 -3.56
N LYS A 249 -2.55 6.30 -4.25
CA LYS A 249 -2.82 6.77 -5.62
C LYS A 249 -2.42 5.73 -6.65
N VAL A 250 -3.40 5.21 -7.37
CA VAL A 250 -3.20 4.17 -8.38
C VAL A 250 -3.05 4.72 -9.79
N THR A 251 -2.28 4.02 -10.61
CA THR A 251 -2.28 4.16 -12.06
C THR A 251 -2.25 2.77 -12.73
N ALA A 252 -3.01 2.61 -13.81
CA ALA A 252 -3.04 1.40 -14.61
C ALA A 252 -2.49 1.66 -16.02
N VAL A 253 -1.70 0.73 -16.53
CA VAL A 253 -1.13 0.76 -17.88
C VAL A 253 -1.60 -0.49 -18.63
N ALA A 254 -2.30 -0.27 -19.73
CA ALA A 254 -2.72 -1.32 -20.64
C ALA A 254 -1.53 -1.91 -21.40
N GLY A 255 -1.54 -3.23 -21.60
CA GLY A 255 -0.62 -3.92 -22.49
C GLY A 255 -1.27 -5.15 -23.13
N ASP A 256 -0.50 -5.83 -23.97
CA ASP A 256 -0.98 -7.01 -24.70
C ASP A 256 -1.14 -8.21 -23.77
N GLY A 257 -2.39 -8.59 -23.48
CA GLY A 257 -2.74 -9.69 -22.57
C GLY A 257 -2.36 -9.42 -21.12
N ARG A 258 -2.12 -8.15 -20.76
CA ARG A 258 -1.75 -7.77 -19.40
C ARG A 258 -2.16 -6.36 -19.02
N VAL A 259 -2.35 -6.12 -17.74
CA VAL A 259 -2.49 -4.79 -17.13
C VAL A 259 -1.41 -4.64 -16.07
N THR A 260 -0.68 -3.54 -16.09
CA THR A 260 0.29 -3.19 -15.04
C THR A 260 -0.32 -2.12 -14.16
N LEU A 261 -0.50 -2.42 -12.87
CA LEU A 261 -0.89 -1.46 -11.85
C LEU A 261 0.35 -0.99 -11.09
N TYR A 262 0.34 0.26 -10.69
CA TYR A 262 1.34 0.80 -9.78
C TYR A 262 0.76 1.93 -8.92
N TRP A 263 1.29 2.10 -7.71
CA TRP A 263 0.77 3.06 -6.73
C TRP A 263 1.88 3.71 -5.89
N ASP A 264 1.52 4.75 -5.13
CA ASP A 264 2.40 5.41 -4.16
C ASP A 264 2.31 4.81 -2.76
N ASP A 265 3.24 5.18 -1.89
CA ASP A 265 3.42 4.72 -0.51
C ASP A 265 2.70 5.61 0.52
N PHE A 266 1.82 6.51 0.07
CA PHE A 266 1.19 7.50 0.94
C PHE A 266 0.39 6.87 2.09
N ALA A 267 -0.22 5.71 1.84
CA ALA A 267 -0.99 4.96 2.82
C ALA A 267 -0.14 4.43 3.99
N GLU A 268 1.14 4.16 3.78
CA GLU A 268 2.02 3.53 4.78
C GLU A 268 2.36 4.47 5.95
N GLN A 269 2.10 5.77 5.78
CA GLN A 269 2.29 6.80 6.78
C GLN A 269 0.98 7.16 7.49
N SER A 270 -0.11 6.42 7.26
CA SER A 270 -1.38 6.66 7.92
C SER A 270 -1.28 6.39 9.41
N ARG A 271 -1.89 7.27 10.21
CA ARG A 271 -2.00 7.11 11.65
C ARG A 271 -3.47 6.98 12.06
N ASP A 272 -3.80 5.85 12.67
CA ASP A 272 -5.05 5.59 13.36
C ASP A 272 -5.09 6.35 14.71
N PRO A 273 -6.22 7.00 15.07
CA PRO A 273 -6.35 7.72 16.34
C PRO A 273 -6.15 6.85 17.59
N ILE A 274 -6.52 5.57 17.53
CA ILE A 274 -6.52 4.61 18.64
C ILE A 274 -5.29 3.70 18.56
N GLN A 275 -5.03 3.08 17.41
CA GLN A 275 -3.96 2.10 17.19
C GLN A 275 -2.59 2.71 16.85
N GLY A 276 -2.53 4.01 16.50
CA GLY A 276 -1.28 4.64 16.10
C GLY A 276 -0.88 4.30 14.68
N TYR A 277 0.29 3.69 14.45
CA TYR A 277 0.74 3.27 13.11
C TYR A 277 0.57 1.76 12.97
N ASP A 278 -0.51 1.36 12.32
CA ASP A 278 -1.00 -0.03 12.22
C ASP A 278 -1.24 -0.49 10.78
N PHE A 279 -0.72 0.25 9.79
CA PHE A 279 -0.74 -0.15 8.38
C PHE A 279 -0.12 -1.53 8.19
N GLU A 280 -0.80 -2.40 7.42
CA GLU A 280 -0.41 -3.80 7.24
C GLU A 280 -0.19 -4.17 5.77
N GLY A 281 -0.91 -3.57 4.82
CA GLY A 281 -0.68 -3.92 3.43
C GLY A 281 -1.67 -3.38 2.41
N TYR A 282 -1.62 -3.98 1.21
CA TYR A 282 -2.48 -3.66 0.07
C TYR A 282 -3.22 -4.88 -0.46
N ASN A 283 -4.54 -4.74 -0.66
CA ASN A 283 -5.38 -5.67 -1.41
C ASN A 283 -5.66 -5.10 -2.80
N ILE A 284 -5.61 -5.96 -3.83
CA ILE A 284 -6.02 -5.61 -5.19
C ILE A 284 -7.31 -6.36 -5.52
N TYR A 285 -8.34 -5.60 -5.87
CA TYR A 285 -9.60 -6.13 -6.39
C TYR A 285 -9.74 -5.85 -7.88
N ARG A 286 -10.44 -6.75 -8.57
CA ARG A 286 -10.72 -6.65 -10.00
C ARG A 286 -12.12 -7.15 -10.31
N GLY A 287 -12.83 -6.41 -11.15
CA GLY A 287 -14.10 -6.81 -11.74
C GLY A 287 -14.20 -6.47 -13.22
N THR A 288 -15.18 -7.08 -13.88
CA THR A 288 -15.61 -6.72 -15.24
C THR A 288 -16.73 -5.67 -15.25
N ASP A 289 -17.19 -5.27 -14.07
CA ASP A 289 -18.18 -4.24 -13.81
C ASP A 289 -17.71 -3.31 -12.67
N PRO A 290 -18.24 -2.07 -12.59
CA PRO A 290 -17.83 -1.09 -11.57
C PRO A 290 -18.18 -1.49 -10.14
N GLY A 291 -19.08 -2.46 -9.91
CA GLY A 291 -19.38 -2.99 -8.59
C GLY A 291 -18.40 -4.06 -8.12
N LEU A 292 -17.38 -4.40 -8.93
CA LEU A 292 -16.44 -5.49 -8.68
C LEU A 292 -17.15 -6.81 -8.33
N SER A 293 -18.27 -7.09 -8.98
CA SER A 293 -19.17 -8.21 -8.64
C SER A 293 -18.45 -9.56 -8.73
N ASP A 294 -17.45 -9.69 -9.62
CA ASP A 294 -16.63 -10.89 -9.78
C ASP A 294 -15.76 -11.21 -8.54
N ALA A 295 -15.40 -10.17 -7.76
CA ALA A 295 -14.63 -10.30 -6.54
C ALA A 295 -15.52 -10.48 -5.30
N TYR A 296 -16.80 -10.08 -5.35
CA TYR A 296 -17.74 -10.17 -4.23
C TYR A 296 -18.26 -11.60 -3.98
N VAL A 297 -17.41 -12.46 -3.42
CA VAL A 297 -17.66 -13.91 -3.35
C VAL A 297 -17.41 -14.55 -1.98
N ILE A 298 -16.86 -13.82 -1.01
CA ILE A 298 -16.65 -14.35 0.35
C ILE A 298 -17.97 -14.26 1.09
N THR A 299 -18.42 -15.37 1.68
CA THR A 299 -19.72 -15.46 2.35
C THR A 299 -19.61 -15.52 3.86
N ASP A 300 -20.62 -15.00 4.56
CA ASP A 300 -20.83 -15.21 6.00
C ASP A 300 -21.12 -16.68 6.34
N ALA A 301 -21.27 -16.97 7.64
CA ALA A 301 -21.58 -18.32 8.14
C ALA A 301 -22.96 -18.84 7.65
N GLN A 302 -23.83 -17.95 7.17
CA GLN A 302 -25.18 -18.22 6.68
C GLN A 302 -25.22 -18.41 5.15
N GLY A 303 -24.12 -18.13 4.45
CA GLY A 303 -23.96 -18.29 3.00
C GLY A 303 -24.32 -17.06 2.17
N ASN A 304 -24.46 -15.88 2.79
CA ASN A 304 -24.67 -14.62 2.08
C ASN A 304 -23.31 -14.02 1.69
N PRO A 305 -23.10 -13.56 0.43
CA PRO A 305 -21.90 -12.83 0.07
C PRO A 305 -21.76 -11.53 0.87
N THR A 306 -20.57 -11.27 1.41
CA THR A 306 -20.29 -10.20 2.37
C THR A 306 -19.02 -9.44 2.06
N LEU A 307 -17.92 -10.11 1.68
CA LEU A 307 -16.61 -9.48 1.40
C LEU A 307 -16.07 -9.78 0.00
N TYR A 308 -15.14 -8.93 -0.45
CA TYR A 308 -14.42 -9.09 -1.70
C TYR A 308 -13.19 -9.98 -1.53
N LYS A 309 -12.97 -10.88 -2.48
CA LYS A 309 -11.77 -11.70 -2.56
C LYS A 309 -10.70 -10.98 -3.40
N PRO A 310 -9.53 -10.67 -2.84
CA PRO A 310 -8.47 -10.02 -3.58
C PRO A 310 -7.87 -10.95 -4.63
N ILE A 311 -7.46 -10.39 -5.78
CA ILE A 311 -6.70 -11.11 -6.82
C ILE A 311 -5.20 -11.12 -6.49
N ALA A 312 -4.72 -10.12 -5.74
CA ALA A 312 -3.37 -10.04 -5.21
C ALA A 312 -3.41 -9.31 -3.85
N GLN A 313 -2.49 -9.68 -2.96
CA GLN A 313 -2.35 -9.12 -1.62
C GLN A 313 -0.85 -9.01 -1.30
N PHE A 314 -0.45 -7.91 -0.69
CA PHE A 314 0.94 -7.62 -0.29
C PHE A 314 0.94 -7.08 1.14
N ASN A 315 1.61 -7.79 2.04
CA ASN A 315 1.69 -7.46 3.45
C ASN A 315 3.08 -6.94 3.84
N VAL A 316 3.15 -6.30 5.02
CA VAL A 316 4.39 -6.04 5.72
C VAL A 316 5.03 -7.39 6.13
N PRO A 317 6.33 -7.61 5.86
CA PRO A 317 7.01 -8.83 6.28
C PRO A 317 7.65 -8.70 7.66
N GLY A 318 7.52 -9.73 8.49
CA GLY A 318 8.30 -9.97 9.70
C GLY A 318 7.73 -9.36 10.98
N ASP A 319 6.47 -8.92 10.99
CA ASP A 319 5.77 -8.38 12.16
C ASP A 319 4.92 -9.43 12.90
N GLY A 320 4.64 -10.56 12.26
CA GLY A 320 3.87 -11.66 12.83
C GLY A 320 2.35 -11.59 12.59
N TRP A 321 1.87 -10.62 11.81
CA TRP A 321 0.46 -10.50 11.42
C TRP A 321 0.19 -11.25 10.12
N PHE A 322 -0.40 -12.45 10.22
CA PHE A 322 -0.77 -13.23 9.04
C PHE A 322 -1.88 -14.23 9.34
N GLY A 323 -2.54 -14.71 8.29
CA GLY A 323 -3.64 -15.66 8.35
C GLY A 323 -4.97 -15.00 8.70
N PRO A 324 -5.97 -15.80 9.10
CA PRO A 324 -7.23 -15.27 9.60
C PRO A 324 -7.00 -14.50 10.91
N HIS A 325 -7.46 -13.25 10.94
CA HIS A 325 -7.39 -12.39 12.11
C HIS A 325 -8.20 -12.98 13.29
N PRO A 326 -7.76 -12.86 14.55
CA PRO A 326 -8.47 -13.43 15.70
C PRO A 326 -9.84 -12.79 15.96
N VAL A 327 -9.99 -11.50 15.71
CA VAL A 327 -11.26 -10.76 15.87
C VAL A 327 -12.12 -10.95 14.62
N GLU A 328 -13.40 -11.23 14.85
CA GLU A 328 -14.42 -11.37 13.81
C GLU A 328 -14.73 -10.01 13.18
N THR A 329 -14.73 -9.94 11.85
CA THR A 329 -15.10 -8.74 11.09
C THR A 329 -16.62 -8.67 10.90
N GLU A 330 -17.24 -9.79 10.50
CA GLU A 330 -18.68 -9.82 10.24
C GLU A 330 -19.25 -11.25 10.23
N ASN A 331 -20.24 -11.56 11.09
CA ASN A 331 -21.05 -12.78 11.08
C ASN A 331 -20.28 -14.10 10.79
N GLY A 332 -19.20 -14.32 11.53
CA GLY A 332 -18.30 -15.48 11.48
C GLY A 332 -17.14 -15.36 10.48
N ILE A 333 -17.00 -14.23 9.81
CA ILE A 333 -15.90 -13.94 8.89
C ILE A 333 -14.76 -13.27 9.67
N HIS A 334 -13.56 -13.79 9.47
CA HIS A 334 -12.32 -13.18 9.95
C HIS A 334 -11.55 -12.62 8.76
N PHE A 335 -11.11 -11.35 8.85
CA PHE A 335 -10.28 -10.73 7.84
C PHE A 335 -8.99 -11.54 7.62
N PHE A 336 -8.52 -11.65 6.38
CA PHE A 336 -7.36 -12.46 6.05
C PHE A 336 -6.14 -11.57 5.81
N LEU A 337 -5.20 -11.56 6.76
CA LEU A 337 -3.97 -10.76 6.72
C LEU A 337 -2.86 -11.45 5.93
N GLY A 338 -3.18 -12.16 4.86
CA GLY A 338 -2.17 -12.85 4.06
C GLY A 338 -1.85 -14.27 4.55
N LYS A 339 -1.10 -15.00 3.73
CA LYS A 339 -0.86 -16.44 3.93
C LYS A 339 0.34 -16.72 4.83
N ASP A 340 1.35 -15.88 4.76
CA ASP A 340 2.61 -16.00 5.48
C ASP A 340 3.24 -14.62 5.69
N ASP A 341 4.15 -14.58 6.65
CA ASP A 341 4.88 -13.38 7.09
C ASP A 341 6.13 -13.10 6.22
N THR A 342 6.13 -13.55 4.95
CA THR A 342 7.29 -13.43 4.06
C THR A 342 6.99 -12.65 2.79
N SER A 343 5.73 -12.29 2.53
CA SER A 343 5.38 -11.41 1.43
C SER A 343 5.96 -10.03 1.68
N SER A 344 6.67 -9.48 0.70
CA SER A 344 7.12 -8.09 0.77
C SER A 344 6.03 -7.16 0.27
N LEU A 345 5.98 -5.97 0.85
CA LEU A 345 5.27 -4.84 0.25
C LEU A 345 5.75 -4.64 -1.19
N GLN A 346 4.80 -4.38 -2.07
CA GLN A 346 5.03 -4.04 -3.46
C GLN A 346 4.22 -2.79 -3.78
N HIS A 347 4.71 -2.04 -4.76
CA HIS A 347 4.09 -0.81 -5.26
C HIS A 347 3.78 -0.91 -6.76
N SER A 348 3.89 -2.12 -7.31
CA SER A 348 3.48 -2.45 -8.66
C SER A 348 3.13 -3.92 -8.79
N TRP A 349 2.15 -4.22 -9.64
CA TRP A 349 1.73 -5.59 -9.92
C TRP A 349 1.24 -5.73 -11.36
N VAL A 350 1.38 -6.92 -11.94
CA VAL A 350 0.98 -7.21 -13.32
C VAL A 350 -0.08 -8.30 -13.36
N ASP A 351 -1.31 -7.94 -13.75
CA ASP A 351 -2.34 -8.91 -14.10
C ASP A 351 -2.07 -9.47 -15.49
N THR A 352 -1.85 -10.79 -15.60
CA THR A 352 -1.66 -11.51 -16.87
C THR A 352 -2.84 -12.40 -17.24
N THR A 353 -3.91 -12.35 -16.45
CA THR A 353 -5.14 -13.14 -16.64
C THR A 353 -6.23 -12.37 -17.40
N VAL A 354 -5.95 -11.13 -17.77
CA VAL A 354 -6.83 -10.27 -18.55
C VAL A 354 -6.90 -10.67 -20.02
N VAL A 355 -8.00 -10.29 -20.67
CA VAL A 355 -8.21 -10.50 -22.10
C VAL A 355 -8.28 -9.16 -22.82
N ASN A 356 -7.56 -9.02 -23.94
CA ASN A 356 -7.58 -7.78 -24.72
C ASN A 356 -8.99 -7.42 -25.20
N GLY A 357 -9.33 -6.13 -25.13
CA GLY A 357 -10.62 -5.59 -25.53
C GLY A 357 -11.72 -5.70 -24.45
N GLN A 358 -11.49 -6.41 -23.35
CA GLN A 358 -12.35 -6.38 -22.17
C GLN A 358 -11.97 -5.21 -21.27
N THR A 359 -12.91 -4.34 -20.93
CA THR A 359 -12.67 -3.32 -19.90
C THR A 359 -12.70 -3.97 -18.51
N TYR A 360 -11.69 -3.68 -17.70
CA TYR A 360 -11.57 -4.10 -16.31
C TYR A 360 -11.56 -2.90 -15.37
N TYR A 361 -12.13 -3.11 -14.21
CA TYR A 361 -12.19 -2.18 -13.09
C TYR A 361 -11.28 -2.72 -12.00
N TYR A 362 -10.33 -1.92 -11.52
CA TYR A 362 -9.41 -2.26 -10.44
C TYR A 362 -9.55 -1.31 -9.28
N ALA A 363 -9.39 -1.83 -8.07
CA ALA A 363 -9.20 -1.06 -6.84
C ALA A 363 -7.97 -1.58 -6.11
N VAL A 364 -7.10 -0.68 -5.67
CA VAL A 364 -6.00 -1.02 -4.74
C VAL A 364 -6.34 -0.37 -3.41
N VAL A 365 -6.60 -1.19 -2.40
CA VAL A 365 -6.98 -0.71 -1.08
C VAL A 365 -5.87 -1.01 -0.11
N SER A 366 -5.56 -0.04 0.74
CA SER A 366 -4.70 -0.21 1.90
C SER A 366 -5.54 -0.78 3.06
N PHE A 367 -4.94 -1.62 3.89
CA PHE A 367 -5.58 -2.16 5.08
C PHE A 367 -4.62 -2.17 6.28
N ASP A 368 -5.20 -2.07 7.48
CA ASP A 368 -4.50 -2.15 8.76
C ASP A 368 -4.54 -3.58 9.35
N HIS A 369 -3.76 -3.83 10.41
CA HIS A 369 -3.78 -5.12 11.09
C HIS A 369 -4.81 -5.21 12.24
N GLY A 370 -5.48 -4.10 12.60
CA GLY A 370 -6.36 -4.04 13.77
C GLY A 370 -5.65 -4.37 15.09
N ASP A 371 -6.31 -5.05 16.01
CA ASP A 371 -5.69 -5.56 17.23
C ASP A 371 -6.00 -7.03 17.51
N SER A 372 -5.29 -7.65 18.45
CA SER A 372 -5.49 -9.07 18.74
C SER A 372 -6.74 -9.40 19.58
N ILE A 373 -7.50 -8.40 20.03
CA ILE A 373 -8.48 -8.54 21.12
C ILE A 373 -9.90 -8.16 20.68
N ASP A 374 -10.13 -6.93 20.19
CA ASP A 374 -11.47 -6.39 19.94
C ASP A 374 -11.60 -5.56 18.64
N ILE A 375 -10.50 -5.17 18.01
CA ILE A 375 -10.50 -4.34 16.81
C ILE A 375 -10.16 -5.21 15.60
N SER A 376 -11.16 -5.44 14.74
CA SER A 376 -10.94 -6.10 13.46
C SER A 376 -10.22 -5.16 12.47
N PRO A 377 -9.40 -5.71 11.55
CA PRO A 377 -8.81 -4.98 10.46
C PRO A 377 -9.81 -4.18 9.63
N THR A 378 -9.41 -3.00 9.17
CA THR A 378 -10.19 -2.18 8.24
C THR A 378 -9.42 -1.86 6.96
N GLU A 379 -10.17 -1.64 5.87
CA GLU A 379 -9.61 -1.28 4.57
C GLU A 379 -10.15 0.05 4.06
N CYS A 380 -9.34 0.78 3.31
CA CYS A 380 -9.75 2.08 2.79
C CYS A 380 -10.84 1.92 1.71
N PRO A 381 -11.84 2.82 1.66
CA PRO A 381 -12.95 2.65 0.74
C PRO A 381 -12.53 2.92 -0.70
N TRP A 382 -13.20 2.26 -1.65
CA TRP A 382 -13.02 2.47 -3.08
C TRP A 382 -14.37 2.73 -3.74
N GLU A 383 -14.35 3.53 -4.82
CA GLU A 383 -15.55 3.83 -5.59
C GLU A 383 -15.20 4.21 -7.04
N PHE A 384 -16.21 4.13 -7.91
CA PHE A 384 -16.18 4.65 -9.28
C PHE A 384 -17.28 5.69 -9.45
N ASP A 385 -16.89 6.92 -9.78
CA ASP A 385 -17.83 8.03 -9.94
C ASP A 385 -18.58 7.92 -11.27
N GLU A 386 -19.90 8.06 -11.25
CA GLU A 386 -20.70 8.08 -12.48
C GLU A 386 -21.01 9.52 -12.90
N TYR A 387 -20.57 9.94 -14.09
CA TYR A 387 -20.79 11.30 -14.57
C TYR A 387 -21.25 11.39 -16.04
N PRO A 388 -22.44 11.98 -16.31
CA PRO A 388 -23.45 12.41 -15.33
C PRO A 388 -24.10 11.20 -14.60
N PRO A 389 -24.76 11.41 -13.45
CA PRO A 389 -25.42 10.32 -12.73
C PRO A 389 -26.40 9.52 -13.60
N PHE A 390 -26.41 8.19 -13.46
CA PHE A 390 -27.23 7.24 -14.23
C PHE A 390 -26.94 7.19 -15.74
N SER A 391 -25.75 7.61 -16.19
CA SER A 391 -25.35 7.59 -17.60
C SER A 391 -24.67 6.31 -18.08
N GLY A 392 -24.22 5.45 -17.17
CA GLY A 392 -23.34 4.32 -17.41
C GLY A 392 -21.87 4.71 -17.63
N ASN A 393 -21.52 6.00 -17.53
CA ASN A 393 -20.14 6.47 -17.71
C ASN A 393 -19.45 6.61 -16.37
N TYR A 394 -18.56 5.66 -16.06
CA TYR A 394 -17.80 5.61 -14.82
C TYR A 394 -16.42 6.24 -15.00
N LEU A 395 -15.98 6.94 -13.95
CA LEU A 395 -14.68 7.57 -13.81
C LEU A 395 -13.97 6.96 -12.59
N PRO A 396 -12.66 6.68 -12.70
CA PRO A 396 -11.89 6.21 -11.56
C PRO A 396 -11.68 7.33 -10.53
N THR A 397 -11.57 6.94 -9.26
CA THR A 397 -11.13 7.77 -8.13
C THR A 397 -9.65 7.53 -7.84
N VAL A 398 -9.11 8.05 -6.73
CA VAL A 398 -7.67 8.06 -6.44
C VAL A 398 -7.04 6.67 -6.39
N ASN A 399 -7.74 5.69 -5.83
CA ASN A 399 -7.26 4.32 -5.62
C ASN A 399 -7.90 3.30 -6.57
N THR A 400 -8.61 3.77 -7.60
CA THR A 400 -9.25 2.90 -8.60
C THR A 400 -8.76 3.20 -10.02
N ALA A 401 -8.91 2.24 -10.92
CA ALA A 401 -8.55 2.40 -12.33
C ALA A 401 -9.51 1.64 -13.24
N ILE A 402 -9.82 2.24 -14.38
CA ILE A 402 -10.58 1.62 -15.46
C ILE A 402 -9.65 1.47 -16.66
N VAL A 403 -9.45 0.25 -17.15
CA VAL A 403 -8.45 -0.03 -18.18
C VAL A 403 -8.92 -1.13 -19.11
N THR A 404 -8.65 -0.97 -20.39
CA THR A 404 -8.88 -2.00 -21.42
C THR A 404 -7.52 -2.42 -21.96
N PRO A 405 -7.05 -3.66 -21.71
CA PRO A 405 -5.80 -4.13 -22.27
C PRO A 405 -5.94 -4.34 -23.78
N GLN A 406 -4.86 -4.13 -24.49
CA GLN A 406 -4.84 -4.10 -25.95
C GLN A 406 -3.46 -4.39 -26.50
N ALA A 407 -3.43 -4.94 -27.71
CA ALA A 407 -2.17 -5.19 -28.40
C ALA A 407 -1.58 -3.86 -28.93
N PRO A 408 -0.25 -3.68 -28.88
CA PRO A 408 0.39 -2.47 -29.39
C PRO A 408 0.33 -2.40 -30.91
N ALA A 409 0.62 -1.23 -31.45
CA ALA A 409 0.60 -1.01 -32.87
C ALA A 409 1.61 -1.88 -33.65
N ALA A 410 1.29 -2.21 -34.89
CA ALA A 410 2.16 -3.01 -35.75
C ALA A 410 3.57 -2.39 -35.85
N GLY A 411 4.60 -3.17 -35.48
CA GLY A 411 6.00 -2.72 -35.52
C GLY A 411 6.47 -1.96 -34.29
N TYR A 412 5.69 -1.93 -33.21
CA TYR A 412 6.05 -1.35 -31.93
C TYR A 412 7.39 -1.88 -31.40
N VAL A 413 8.23 -0.95 -30.93
CA VAL A 413 9.45 -1.20 -30.17
C VAL A 413 9.29 -0.45 -28.84
N PRO A 414 9.40 -1.16 -27.69
CA PRO A 414 9.25 -0.53 -26.38
C PRO A 414 10.40 0.44 -26.08
N PRO A 415 10.23 1.34 -25.09
CA PRO A 415 11.30 2.20 -24.64
C PRO A 415 12.46 1.37 -24.07
N SER A 416 13.65 1.95 -24.13
CA SER A 416 14.85 1.32 -23.61
C SER A 416 15.85 2.36 -23.10
N VAL A 417 16.85 1.88 -22.38
CA VAL A 417 18.08 2.65 -22.17
C VAL A 417 18.88 2.61 -23.46
N GLU A 418 19.50 3.73 -23.84
CA GLU A 418 20.32 3.81 -25.03
C GLU A 418 21.52 2.84 -24.92
N ASN A 419 21.61 1.91 -25.90
CA ASN A 419 22.63 0.86 -25.96
C ASN A 419 22.65 -0.09 -24.75
N ASP A 420 21.55 -0.15 -23.97
CA ASP A 420 21.45 -0.93 -22.73
C ASP A 420 22.61 -0.68 -21.76
N LYS A 421 23.11 0.57 -21.75
CA LYS A 421 24.30 0.96 -21.00
C LYS A 421 24.00 2.09 -20.04
N ILE A 422 24.33 1.87 -18.77
CA ILE A 422 24.39 2.92 -17.74
C ILE A 422 25.87 3.24 -17.53
N ASP A 423 26.26 4.48 -17.79
CA ASP A 423 27.62 4.96 -17.58
C ASP A 423 27.84 5.21 -16.08
N HIS A 424 28.87 4.57 -15.52
CA HIS A 424 29.26 4.72 -14.12
C HIS A 424 30.67 5.30 -14.02
N VAL A 425 30.83 6.30 -13.15
CA VAL A 425 32.11 6.84 -12.73
C VAL A 425 32.15 6.83 -11.21
N GLY A 426 33.02 6.02 -10.63
CA GLY A 426 33.23 5.95 -9.19
C GLY A 426 33.71 4.57 -8.74
N PRO A 427 34.00 4.40 -7.44
CA PRO A 427 34.50 3.15 -6.91
C PRO A 427 33.41 2.09 -6.65
N ALA A 428 32.13 2.43 -6.55
CA ALA A 428 31.10 1.50 -6.11
C ALA A 428 30.93 0.28 -7.03
N THR A 429 30.47 -0.84 -6.46
CA THR A 429 30.10 -2.04 -7.22
C THR A 429 28.59 -2.29 -7.24
N GLY A 430 27.82 -1.44 -6.56
CA GLY A 430 26.37 -1.50 -6.53
C GLY A 430 25.74 -1.42 -7.92
N LYS A 431 24.53 -1.95 -8.03
CA LYS A 431 23.79 -2.07 -9.30
C LYS A 431 22.64 -1.09 -9.35
N ILE A 432 22.36 -0.61 -10.55
CA ILE A 432 21.22 0.25 -10.84
C ILE A 432 20.46 -0.40 -12.00
N ASP A 433 19.19 -0.70 -11.77
CA ASP A 433 18.28 -1.25 -12.76
C ASP A 433 17.15 -0.25 -13.05
N ILE A 434 16.70 -0.22 -14.30
CA ILE A 434 15.64 0.69 -14.76
C ILE A 434 14.49 -0.17 -15.28
N SER A 435 13.32 -0.01 -14.67
CA SER A 435 12.10 -0.72 -15.04
C SER A 435 11.11 0.23 -15.70
N PHE A 436 10.78 -0.01 -16.98
CA PHE A 436 9.80 0.77 -17.73
C PHE A 436 8.41 0.17 -17.54
N LEU A 437 7.55 0.85 -16.79
CA LEU A 437 6.19 0.38 -16.45
C LEU A 437 5.11 1.15 -17.20
N ASP A 438 5.35 2.42 -17.53
CA ASP A 438 4.47 3.23 -18.36
C ASP A 438 5.24 3.78 -19.58
N PRO A 439 5.24 3.02 -20.69
CA PRO A 439 5.99 3.38 -21.89
C PRO A 439 5.62 4.73 -22.49
N ALA A 440 4.35 5.15 -22.37
CA ALA A 440 3.85 6.37 -23.00
C ALA A 440 4.39 7.65 -22.35
N ARG A 441 4.83 7.55 -21.08
CA ARG A 441 5.42 8.68 -20.32
C ARG A 441 6.94 8.83 -20.50
N VAL A 442 7.60 7.86 -21.15
CA VAL A 442 9.05 7.87 -21.34
C VAL A 442 9.47 8.96 -22.34
N LYS A 443 10.37 9.84 -21.89
CA LYS A 443 10.91 10.94 -22.71
C LYS A 443 12.07 10.48 -23.60
N ASP A 444 12.19 11.05 -24.80
CA ASP A 444 13.15 10.62 -25.82
C ASP A 444 14.45 11.43 -25.82
N ASN A 445 15.60 10.77 -25.76
CA ASN A 445 16.93 11.39 -25.69
C ASN A 445 17.13 12.27 -24.44
N HIS A 446 16.49 11.91 -23.33
CA HIS A 446 16.69 12.55 -22.04
C HIS A 446 17.83 11.85 -21.29
N VAL A 447 18.76 12.64 -20.74
CA VAL A 447 19.92 12.16 -19.99
C VAL A 447 19.64 12.33 -18.51
N TYR A 448 19.58 11.21 -17.79
CA TYR A 448 19.37 11.20 -16.35
C TYR A 448 20.69 11.00 -15.63
N LYS A 449 20.83 11.64 -14.49
CA LYS A 449 22.00 11.53 -13.62
C LYS A 449 21.61 11.18 -12.21
N ILE A 450 22.37 10.26 -11.62
CA ILE A 450 22.25 9.82 -10.24
C ILE A 450 23.53 10.16 -9.50
N ASN A 451 23.40 10.70 -8.29
CA ASN A 451 24.50 10.86 -7.34
C ASN A 451 24.08 10.33 -5.96
N PHE A 452 25.08 10.14 -5.11
CA PHE A 452 24.88 9.65 -3.75
C PHE A 452 25.38 10.69 -2.74
N ASP A 453 24.68 10.81 -1.61
CA ASP A 453 25.19 11.51 -0.45
C ASP A 453 25.76 10.49 0.54
N ASP A 454 26.94 10.81 1.08
CA ASP A 454 27.70 10.02 2.07
C ASP A 454 27.92 10.87 3.33
N SER A 455 26.94 11.74 3.64
CA SER A 455 27.04 12.72 4.71
C SER A 455 27.11 12.11 6.10
N THR A 456 26.60 10.87 6.29
CA THR A 456 26.68 10.12 7.55
C THR A 456 26.74 8.62 7.28
N SER A 457 27.46 7.86 8.11
CA SER A 457 27.57 6.40 8.02
C SER A 457 26.26 5.65 8.31
N GLU A 458 25.18 6.36 8.66
CA GLU A 458 23.92 5.79 9.17
C GLU A 458 22.78 5.82 8.14
N SER A 459 22.80 6.71 7.14
CA SER A 459 21.77 6.75 6.09
C SER A 459 22.33 7.22 4.75
N LYS A 460 22.60 6.28 3.84
CA LYS A 460 22.95 6.62 2.46
C LYS A 460 21.70 7.04 1.71
N THR A 461 21.80 8.11 0.95
CA THR A 461 20.71 8.56 0.09
C THR A 461 21.22 8.84 -1.32
N PHE A 462 20.31 8.83 -2.29
CA PHE A 462 20.63 9.23 -3.66
C PHE A 462 19.70 10.32 -4.17
N ASN A 463 20.18 11.07 -5.15
CA ASN A 463 19.34 12.00 -5.91
C ASN A 463 19.39 11.63 -7.40
N LEU A 464 18.27 11.88 -8.08
CA LEU A 464 18.09 11.66 -9.50
C LEU A 464 17.52 12.93 -10.13
N TRP A 465 18.12 13.37 -11.23
CA TRP A 465 17.61 14.47 -12.03
C TRP A 465 17.81 14.23 -13.52
N ASP A 466 17.03 14.97 -14.30
CA ASP A 466 17.15 15.05 -15.74
C ASP A 466 18.14 16.17 -16.12
N GLU A 467 19.31 15.81 -16.64
CA GLU A 467 20.32 16.75 -17.15
C GLU A 467 19.88 17.39 -18.48
N SER A 468 18.94 16.78 -19.22
CA SER A 468 18.41 17.36 -20.47
C SER A 468 17.44 18.51 -20.21
N ILE A 469 16.85 18.60 -19.02
CA ILE A 469 16.03 19.74 -18.60
C ILE A 469 16.96 20.85 -18.08
N VAL A 470 17.43 21.69 -18.99
CA VAL A 470 18.12 22.94 -18.68
C VAL A 470 17.09 24.06 -18.54
N ILE A 471 16.38 24.09 -17.40
CA ILE A 471 15.53 25.17 -16.84
C ILE A 471 15.02 26.24 -17.83
N SER A 472 13.69 26.30 -18.00
CA SER A 472 13.03 27.42 -18.68
C SER A 472 11.82 27.94 -17.92
N GLU A 473 11.92 28.30 -16.64
CA GLU A 473 10.94 29.21 -16.06
C GLU A 473 11.55 30.13 -14.99
N LEU A 474 11.33 31.43 -15.19
CA LEU A 474 11.71 32.52 -14.30
C LEU A 474 10.61 32.65 -13.25
N VAL A 475 10.73 31.94 -12.13
CA VAL A 475 9.73 32.03 -11.06
C VAL A 475 10.05 33.23 -10.16
N PRO A 476 9.08 34.13 -9.91
CA PRO A 476 9.23 35.19 -8.92
C PRO A 476 9.23 34.59 -7.52
N VAL A 477 10.38 34.59 -6.85
CA VAL A 477 10.50 34.18 -5.46
C VAL A 477 10.50 35.42 -4.58
N SER A 478 9.56 35.52 -3.64
CA SER A 478 9.55 36.58 -2.64
C SER A 478 9.94 36.01 -1.28
N ILE A 479 11.09 36.41 -0.76
CA ILE A 479 11.49 36.12 0.62
C ILE A 479 10.64 37.03 1.52
N ARG A 480 9.67 36.45 2.24
CA ARG A 480 8.85 37.16 3.24
C ARG A 480 9.05 36.54 4.62
N TYR A 481 8.92 37.36 5.65
CA TYR A 481 8.71 36.87 7.01
C TYR A 481 7.24 36.45 7.15
N GLU A 482 6.98 35.19 7.51
CA GLU A 482 5.76 34.86 8.24
C GLU A 482 6.06 35.08 9.72
N TYR A 483 5.50 36.15 10.29
CA TYR A 483 5.44 36.28 11.74
C TYR A 483 4.27 35.40 12.19
N THR A 484 4.56 34.17 12.61
CA THR A 484 3.65 33.45 13.50
C THR A 484 3.56 34.27 14.79
N ALA A 485 2.35 34.51 15.29
CA ALA A 485 2.05 35.69 16.09
C ALA A 485 2.75 35.82 17.46
N TRP A 486 3.59 34.89 17.91
CA TRP A 486 4.13 34.91 19.29
C TRP A 486 5.58 34.42 19.51
N ASP A 487 6.44 34.36 18.50
CA ASP A 487 7.86 34.04 18.72
C ASP A 487 8.70 35.31 19.02
N THR A 488 9.22 35.41 20.24
CA THR A 488 10.17 36.47 20.68
C THR A 488 11.60 35.96 20.84
N THR A 489 11.93 34.78 20.32
CA THR A 489 13.30 34.27 20.32
C THR A 489 14.03 34.61 19.01
N VAL A 490 15.22 35.16 19.16
CA VAL A 490 16.03 35.71 18.06
C VAL A 490 16.74 34.56 17.33
N VAL A 491 15.98 33.74 16.61
CA VAL A 491 16.52 32.83 15.59
C VAL A 491 16.17 33.43 14.23
N PRO A 492 17.15 33.59 13.31
CA PRO A 492 16.84 34.08 11.97
C PRO A 492 15.86 33.11 11.29
N PRO A 493 14.77 33.60 10.69
CA PRO A 493 13.74 32.74 10.11
C PRO A 493 14.28 31.94 8.93
N VAL A 494 13.76 30.73 8.81
CA VAL A 494 14.01 29.82 7.68
C VAL A 494 13.22 30.33 6.47
N PRO A 495 13.83 30.47 5.28
CA PRO A 495 13.11 30.83 4.07
C PRO A 495 12.07 29.76 3.72
N ILE A 496 10.79 30.12 3.69
CA ILE A 496 9.73 29.33 3.07
C ILE A 496 9.80 29.60 1.57
N ASP A 497 10.42 28.69 0.82
CA ASP A 497 10.27 28.67 -0.63
C ASP A 497 9.34 27.51 -1.03
N SER A 498 8.26 27.89 -1.72
CA SER A 498 7.31 27.06 -2.46
C SER A 498 7.95 26.35 -3.67
N VAL A 499 9.28 26.24 -3.70
CA VAL A 499 10.04 25.52 -4.70
C VAL A 499 10.58 24.28 -4.02
N ARG A 500 9.94 23.13 -4.31
CA ARG A 500 10.48 21.82 -4.01
C ARG A 500 11.85 21.71 -4.71
N TRP A 501 12.89 22.04 -3.95
CA TRP A 501 14.31 21.69 -4.11
C TRP A 501 15.03 22.30 -5.33
N ALA A 502 15.52 23.54 -5.16
CA ALA A 502 16.34 24.27 -6.12
C ALA A 502 17.83 24.29 -5.75
N THR A 503 18.74 24.05 -6.70
CA THR A 503 20.13 24.53 -6.61
C THR A 503 20.17 26.01 -7.01
N PHE A 504 20.50 26.90 -6.07
CA PHE A 504 20.63 28.34 -6.34
C PHE A 504 21.85 28.62 -7.23
N ILE A 505 21.63 29.14 -8.45
CA ILE A 505 22.71 29.75 -9.22
C ILE A 505 22.93 31.16 -8.66
N LYS A 506 23.97 31.29 -7.82
CA LYS A 506 24.34 32.52 -7.13
C LYS A 506 24.77 33.62 -8.11
N ASP A 507 23.96 34.65 -8.29
CA ASP A 507 24.33 35.86 -9.06
C ASP A 507 24.92 36.98 -8.16
N SER A 508 24.72 36.91 -6.83
CA SER A 508 25.38 37.84 -5.88
C SER A 508 25.45 37.30 -4.44
N ASP A 509 26.34 37.87 -3.62
CA ASP A 509 26.58 37.49 -2.21
C ASP A 509 25.54 38.01 -1.20
N GLN A 510 24.53 38.77 -1.64
CA GLN A 510 23.51 39.38 -0.77
C GLN A 510 22.14 39.37 -1.46
N MET A 511 21.15 38.69 -0.89
CA MET A 511 19.75 38.71 -1.36
C MET A 511 18.89 39.44 -0.31
N PRO A 512 18.67 40.76 -0.42
CA PRO A 512 17.74 41.53 0.41
C PRO A 512 16.34 40.91 0.52
N ILE A 513 15.75 40.97 1.71
CA ILE A 513 14.39 40.49 2.01
C ILE A 513 13.35 41.43 1.34
N ASP A 514 12.13 40.94 1.06
CA ASP A 514 11.03 41.68 0.40
C ASP A 514 11.27 42.10 -1.06
N GLN A 515 12.22 41.46 -1.75
CA GLN A 515 12.42 41.60 -3.18
C GLN A 515 11.99 40.33 -3.92
N VAL A 516 11.47 40.51 -5.13
CA VAL A 516 11.15 39.41 -6.04
C VAL A 516 12.43 39.05 -6.80
N TYR A 517 12.92 37.84 -6.60
CA TYR A 517 14.05 37.28 -7.32
C TYR A 517 13.60 36.38 -8.45
N TYR A 518 14.42 36.38 -9.48
CA TYR A 518 14.28 35.51 -10.63
C TYR A 518 15.38 34.47 -10.54
N VAL A 519 15.04 33.28 -10.05
CA VAL A 519 16.01 32.20 -9.84
C VAL A 519 15.94 31.17 -10.95
N LYS A 520 17.10 30.63 -11.32
CA LYS A 520 17.20 29.41 -12.12
C LYS A 520 17.42 28.25 -11.16
N TYR A 521 16.53 27.27 -11.17
CA TYR A 521 16.64 26.05 -10.38
C TYR A 521 16.47 24.78 -11.23
N GLN A 522 17.26 23.74 -10.96
CA GLN A 522 17.12 22.42 -11.56
C GLN A 522 16.32 21.53 -10.59
N TYR A 523 15.26 20.90 -11.09
CA TYR A 523 14.35 20.07 -10.28
C TYR A 523 14.91 18.66 -10.15
N TYR A 524 14.99 18.15 -8.91
CA TYR A 524 15.25 16.73 -8.68
C TYR A 524 13.97 15.93 -8.97
N LEU A 525 14.09 14.85 -9.75
CA LEU A 525 13.00 13.91 -9.97
C LEU A 525 12.82 13.00 -8.74
N ILE A 526 13.94 12.62 -8.10
CA ILE A 526 13.98 11.97 -6.80
C ILE A 526 15.06 12.67 -5.98
N ALA A 527 14.73 13.09 -4.75
CA ALA A 527 15.65 13.78 -3.87
C ALA A 527 15.81 12.99 -2.55
N ASN A 528 17.06 12.84 -2.10
CA ASN A 528 17.44 12.19 -0.84
C ASN A 528 16.73 10.85 -0.58
N SER A 529 16.55 10.03 -1.62
CA SER A 529 15.89 8.73 -1.43
C SER A 529 16.78 7.80 -0.62
N PRO A 530 16.29 7.22 0.49
CA PRO A 530 17.04 6.26 1.30
C PRO A 530 17.02 4.83 0.72
N TYR A 531 16.21 4.59 -0.32
CA TYR A 531 15.94 3.24 -0.83
C TYR A 531 17.04 2.78 -1.80
N VAL A 532 18.13 2.26 -1.21
CA VAL A 532 19.32 1.74 -1.91
C VAL A 532 19.54 0.24 -1.68
N ASP A 533 18.52 -0.49 -1.26
CA ASP A 533 18.55 -1.94 -0.97
C ASP A 533 17.99 -2.81 -2.11
N GLY A 534 17.63 -2.19 -3.24
CA GLY A 534 17.01 -2.86 -4.38
C GLY A 534 15.51 -3.09 -4.25
N THR A 535 14.86 -2.51 -3.23
CA THR A 535 13.39 -2.53 -3.09
C THR A 535 12.71 -1.67 -4.16
N ASP A 536 11.39 -1.83 -4.26
CA ASP A 536 10.58 -1.10 -5.21
C ASP A 536 10.00 0.22 -4.64
N ASN A 537 10.45 0.66 -3.47
CA ASN A 537 9.94 1.86 -2.78
C ASN A 537 10.28 3.18 -3.48
N ASN A 538 11.20 3.18 -4.46
CA ASN A 538 11.49 4.38 -5.22
C ASN A 538 10.28 4.80 -6.09
N PRO A 539 9.95 6.10 -6.15
CA PRO A 539 8.77 6.59 -6.87
C PRO A 539 8.91 6.43 -8.39
N PHE A 540 7.77 6.36 -9.07
CA PHE A 540 7.71 6.35 -10.53
C PHE A 540 7.92 7.75 -11.11
N ILE A 541 8.85 7.86 -12.04
CA ILE A 541 9.18 9.13 -12.71
C ILE A 541 9.27 8.90 -14.22
N ASP A 542 8.68 9.79 -15.01
CA ASP A 542 8.80 9.77 -16.48
C ASP A 542 8.57 8.37 -17.12
N GLY A 543 7.65 7.59 -16.56
CA GLY A 543 7.28 6.26 -17.06
C GLY A 543 8.16 5.08 -16.63
N PHE A 544 9.19 5.32 -15.82
CA PHE A 544 10.07 4.29 -15.29
C PHE A 544 10.25 4.39 -13.77
N ARG A 545 10.72 3.29 -13.18
CA ARG A 545 11.24 3.21 -11.81
C ARG A 545 12.71 2.84 -11.85
N ILE A 546 13.46 3.37 -10.90
CA ILE A 546 14.84 3.02 -10.65
C ILE A 546 14.92 2.09 -9.44
N LEU A 547 15.66 0.99 -9.57
CA LEU A 547 16.04 0.13 -8.45
C LEU A 547 17.53 0.33 -8.21
N VAL A 548 17.87 0.77 -7.01
CA VAL A 548 19.26 1.03 -6.62
C VAL A 548 19.62 0.00 -5.55
N ASN A 549 20.65 -0.79 -5.81
CA ASN A 549 21.09 -1.86 -4.91
C ASN A 549 22.56 -1.63 -4.53
N ASP A 550 22.77 -1.20 -3.28
CA ASP A 550 24.05 -0.94 -2.68
C ASP A 550 24.72 -2.23 -2.22
N ASP A 551 26.01 -2.32 -2.48
CA ASP A 551 26.80 -3.47 -2.09
C ASP A 551 27.45 -3.22 -0.71
N PRO A 552 27.28 -4.11 0.27
CA PRO A 552 28.00 -3.98 1.54
C PRO A 552 29.50 -4.17 1.31
N LEU A 553 30.33 -3.47 2.08
CA LEU A 553 31.78 -3.58 2.00
C LEU A 553 32.27 -4.97 2.40
N THR A 554 32.46 -5.84 1.42
CA THR A 554 32.74 -7.28 1.58
C THR A 554 33.66 -7.77 0.46
N ILE A 555 34.15 -9.01 0.56
CA ILE A 555 34.88 -9.65 -0.54
C ILE A 555 33.87 -10.11 -1.60
N ASP A 556 34.15 -9.76 -2.86
CA ASP A 556 33.48 -10.41 -3.98
C ASP A 556 34.11 -11.78 -4.22
N GLN A 557 33.43 -12.85 -3.78
CA GLN A 557 33.91 -14.22 -3.95
C GLN A 557 33.91 -14.66 -5.42
N GLU A 558 33.01 -14.12 -6.25
CA GLU A 558 32.91 -14.50 -7.66
C GLU A 558 33.98 -13.79 -8.50
N GLY A 559 34.24 -12.51 -8.23
CA GLY A 559 35.29 -11.73 -8.90
C GLY A 559 36.71 -11.98 -8.38
N THR A 560 36.87 -12.63 -7.22
CA THR A 560 38.18 -12.96 -6.63
C THR A 560 38.73 -14.25 -7.21
N GLY A 561 39.96 -14.22 -7.75
CA GLY A 561 40.55 -15.41 -8.36
C GLY A 561 41.82 -15.14 -9.16
N PHE A 562 42.37 -16.20 -9.77
CA PHE A 562 43.46 -16.05 -10.74
C PHE A 562 42.92 -15.45 -12.05
N ILE A 563 43.26 -14.20 -12.32
CA ILE A 563 42.93 -13.52 -13.59
C ILE A 563 43.95 -13.81 -14.70
N LYS A 564 45.10 -14.36 -14.30
CA LYS A 564 46.15 -14.84 -15.21
C LYS A 564 46.87 -16.02 -14.54
N GLY A 565 47.01 -17.11 -15.28
CA GLY A 565 47.61 -18.35 -14.80
C GLY A 565 46.65 -19.53 -14.88
N ASN A 566 47.17 -20.73 -14.63
CA ASN A 566 46.39 -21.98 -14.64
C ASN A 566 46.44 -22.71 -13.29
N SER A 567 46.77 -22.00 -12.20
CA SER A 567 46.78 -22.60 -10.87
C SER A 567 45.39 -23.13 -10.49
N ASN A 568 45.36 -24.33 -9.92
CA ASN A 568 44.13 -24.94 -9.42
C ASN A 568 44.01 -24.86 -7.88
N TYR A 569 44.78 -23.97 -7.26
CA TYR A 569 44.71 -23.75 -5.82
C TYR A 569 43.40 -23.05 -5.48
N ASN A 570 42.71 -23.55 -4.46
CA ASN A 570 41.57 -22.88 -3.88
C ASN A 570 42.08 -21.79 -2.93
N VAL A 571 41.73 -20.54 -3.21
CA VAL A 571 42.17 -19.40 -2.41
C VAL A 571 40.97 -18.86 -1.63
N VAL A 572 41.00 -19.04 -0.31
CA VAL A 572 39.95 -18.53 0.56
C VAL A 572 40.31 -17.13 1.00
N VAL A 573 39.52 -16.15 0.56
CA VAL A 573 39.67 -14.75 0.96
C VAL A 573 38.62 -14.36 1.99
N SER A 574 39.06 -13.75 3.09
CA SER A 574 38.21 -13.33 4.21
C SER A 574 38.77 -12.09 4.90
N LYS A 575 37.96 -11.43 5.75
CA LYS A 575 38.46 -10.38 6.64
C LYS A 575 39.49 -10.95 7.61
N TYR A 576 40.60 -10.23 7.82
CA TYR A 576 41.64 -10.67 8.74
C TYR A 576 41.09 -10.82 10.17
N SER A 577 41.27 -12.00 10.75
CA SER A 577 40.57 -12.41 11.99
C SER A 577 41.03 -11.65 13.24
N ASN A 578 42.26 -11.12 13.27
CA ASN A 578 42.82 -10.42 14.42
C ASN A 578 42.57 -8.90 14.32
N GLN A 579 41.31 -8.49 14.48
CA GLN A 579 40.85 -7.09 14.37
C GLN A 579 41.15 -6.44 13.01
N GLY A 580 40.97 -7.20 11.92
CA GLY A 580 41.12 -6.71 10.56
C GLY A 580 40.14 -5.58 10.24
N ILE A 581 40.59 -4.61 9.44
CA ILE A 581 39.79 -3.48 8.96
C ILE A 581 39.37 -3.79 7.53
N ALA A 582 38.06 -3.85 7.27
CA ALA A 582 37.56 -3.96 5.90
C ALA A 582 37.88 -2.67 5.14
N VAL A 583 38.39 -2.79 3.92
CA VAL A 583 38.79 -1.66 3.08
C VAL A 583 38.27 -1.86 1.65
N PRO A 584 37.88 -0.78 0.95
CA PRO A 584 37.35 -0.84 -0.41
C PRO A 584 38.47 -0.92 -1.46
N TYR A 585 39.54 -1.66 -1.17
CA TYR A 585 40.71 -1.77 -2.04
C TYR A 585 40.76 -3.13 -2.72
N ASP A 586 40.97 -3.10 -4.03
CA ASP A 586 41.29 -4.29 -4.80
C ASP A 586 42.80 -4.51 -4.86
N TYR A 587 43.21 -5.76 -4.74
CA TYR A 587 44.63 -6.10 -4.71
C TYR A 587 45.01 -7.10 -5.79
N TRP A 588 46.12 -6.84 -6.48
CA TRP A 588 46.80 -7.84 -7.30
C TRP A 588 47.98 -8.42 -6.52
N ILE A 589 48.03 -9.74 -6.45
CA ILE A 589 49.20 -10.49 -6.03
C ILE A 589 49.88 -10.97 -7.30
N VAL A 590 51.01 -10.35 -7.65
CA VAL A 590 51.73 -10.59 -8.91
C VAL A 590 52.95 -11.45 -8.62
N LEU A 591 52.99 -12.65 -9.21
CA LEU A 591 54.06 -13.62 -8.98
C LEU A 591 55.25 -13.39 -9.91
N THR A 592 56.46 -13.57 -9.38
CA THR A 592 57.73 -13.33 -10.09
C THR A 592 58.67 -14.54 -9.95
N ASP A 593 59.65 -14.63 -10.84
CA ASP A 593 60.64 -15.72 -10.86
C ASP A 593 61.77 -15.54 -9.83
N THR A 594 62.00 -14.29 -9.44
CA THR A 594 63.00 -13.84 -8.49
C THR A 594 62.33 -13.13 -7.31
N VAL A 595 63.08 -12.93 -6.21
CA VAL A 595 62.58 -12.19 -5.05
C VAL A 595 62.31 -10.74 -5.46
N ALA A 596 61.03 -10.37 -5.54
CA ALA A 596 60.58 -9.04 -5.94
C ALA A 596 60.63 -8.04 -4.78
N THR A 597 60.28 -8.47 -3.57
CA THR A 597 60.19 -7.58 -2.41
C THR A 597 60.43 -8.33 -1.08
N ILE A 598 60.42 -7.57 0.02
CA ILE A 598 60.47 -8.09 1.38
C ILE A 598 59.19 -7.67 2.11
N SER A 599 58.43 -8.64 2.62
CA SER A 599 57.21 -8.39 3.37
C SER A 599 57.46 -7.59 4.66
N TYR A 600 56.38 -7.06 5.24
CA TYR A 600 56.45 -6.29 6.49
C TYR A 600 57.06 -7.10 7.66
N ASN A 601 56.77 -8.41 7.73
CA ASN A 601 57.36 -9.35 8.69
C ASN A 601 58.75 -9.89 8.26
N LYS A 602 59.44 -9.18 7.36
CA LYS A 602 60.84 -9.42 6.93
C LYS A 602 61.07 -10.77 6.24
N LYS A 603 60.09 -11.25 5.48
CA LYS A 603 60.23 -12.43 4.62
C LYS A 603 60.54 -12.00 3.19
N PRO A 604 61.55 -12.58 2.52
CA PRO A 604 61.69 -12.41 1.08
C PRO A 604 60.49 -13.01 0.36
N CYS A 605 59.99 -12.33 -0.68
CA CYS A 605 58.81 -12.74 -1.43
C CYS A 605 59.09 -12.72 -2.93
N LYS A 606 58.81 -13.83 -3.64
CA LYS A 606 58.80 -13.92 -5.11
C LYS A 606 57.47 -13.44 -5.70
N PHE A 607 56.89 -12.44 -5.07
CA PHE A 607 55.67 -11.78 -5.49
C PHE A 607 55.64 -10.42 -4.80
N PHE A 608 54.80 -9.52 -5.32
CA PHE A 608 54.48 -8.26 -4.67
C PHE A 608 52.98 -8.02 -4.74
N VAL A 609 52.48 -7.14 -3.88
CA VAL A 609 51.06 -6.81 -3.81
C VAL A 609 50.86 -5.37 -4.28
N LEU A 610 49.99 -5.18 -5.26
CA LEU A 610 49.56 -3.86 -5.72
C LEU A 610 48.16 -3.58 -5.21
N ASN A 611 47.95 -2.42 -4.60
CA ASN A 611 46.63 -1.81 -4.47
C ASN A 611 46.26 -1.23 -5.83
N VAL A 612 45.33 -1.89 -6.52
CA VAL A 612 44.87 -1.52 -7.85
C VAL A 612 44.02 -0.25 -7.79
N THR A 613 43.25 -0.09 -6.72
CA THR A 613 42.38 1.08 -6.50
C THR A 613 43.18 2.38 -6.43
N ASP A 614 44.30 2.38 -5.71
CA ASP A 614 45.15 3.58 -5.56
C ASP A 614 46.37 3.57 -6.50
N SER A 615 46.54 2.53 -7.32
CA SER A 615 47.72 2.33 -8.18
C SER A 615 49.06 2.41 -7.43
N THR A 616 49.12 1.85 -6.21
CA THR A 616 50.32 1.87 -5.34
C THR A 616 50.70 0.46 -4.88
N GLU A 617 51.98 0.24 -4.54
CA GLU A 617 52.38 -0.99 -3.86
C GLU A 617 51.82 -1.03 -2.44
N ALA A 618 51.14 -2.14 -2.10
CA ALA A 618 50.56 -2.35 -0.79
C ALA A 618 51.57 -3.08 0.12
N PRO A 619 51.85 -2.58 1.33
CA PRO A 619 52.60 -3.35 2.31
C PRO A 619 51.77 -4.55 2.75
N PHE A 620 52.40 -5.70 2.99
CA PHE A 620 51.69 -6.93 3.35
C PHE A 620 52.50 -7.78 4.33
N VAL A 621 51.81 -8.69 5.02
CA VAL A 621 52.44 -9.78 5.77
C VAL A 621 52.33 -11.06 4.96
N PHE A 622 53.42 -11.82 4.95
CA PHE A 622 53.48 -13.13 4.32
C PHE A 622 53.74 -14.20 5.39
N GLN A 623 52.78 -15.09 5.57
CA GLN A 623 52.93 -16.29 6.41
C GLN A 623 53.30 -17.45 5.49
N ASP A 624 54.61 -17.58 5.30
CA ASP A 624 55.29 -18.60 4.51
C ASP A 624 55.40 -19.91 5.31
N ALA A 625 54.60 -20.92 4.94
CA ALA A 625 54.46 -22.17 5.67
C ALA A 625 55.67 -23.09 5.50
N ASP A 626 56.24 -23.16 4.29
CA ASP A 626 57.35 -24.04 3.93
C ASP A 626 58.72 -23.33 3.87
N LYS A 627 58.72 -21.99 3.93
CA LYS A 627 59.88 -21.09 3.96
C LYS A 627 60.62 -21.00 2.62
N ASP A 628 59.93 -21.16 1.49
CA ASP A 628 60.51 -21.16 0.15
C ASP A 628 60.44 -19.81 -0.60
N SER A 629 59.81 -18.80 0.03
CA SER A 629 59.59 -17.45 -0.50
C SER A 629 58.65 -17.35 -1.72
N ALA A 630 58.12 -18.47 -2.22
CA ALA A 630 57.10 -18.54 -3.27
C ALA A 630 55.71 -18.70 -2.62
N ILE A 631 54.63 -18.65 -3.42
CA ILE A 631 53.29 -18.96 -2.91
C ILE A 631 53.07 -20.46 -3.05
N SER A 632 52.87 -21.15 -1.92
CA SER A 632 52.66 -22.58 -1.86
C SER A 632 51.46 -22.95 -0.97
N ASN A 633 51.25 -24.26 -0.79
CA ASN A 633 50.09 -24.76 -0.07
C ASN A 633 50.15 -24.42 1.43
N GLY A 634 49.12 -23.72 1.92
CA GLY A 634 48.99 -23.32 3.32
C GLY A 634 49.42 -21.88 3.59
N ASP A 635 49.99 -21.21 2.59
CA ASP A 635 50.45 -19.83 2.71
C ASP A 635 49.31 -18.83 2.86
N ILE A 636 49.60 -17.74 3.58
CA ILE A 636 48.66 -16.65 3.78
C ILE A 636 49.32 -15.33 3.47
N ILE A 637 48.64 -14.53 2.65
CA ILE A 637 49.02 -13.15 2.36
C ILE A 637 47.91 -12.25 2.87
N PHE A 638 48.26 -11.21 3.61
CA PHE A 638 47.30 -10.18 3.99
C PHE A 638 47.90 -8.77 3.86
N PRO A 639 47.33 -7.92 2.99
CA PRO A 639 47.73 -6.53 2.86
C PRO A 639 47.47 -5.75 4.16
N LEU A 640 48.28 -4.71 4.36
CA LEU A 640 48.26 -3.84 5.52
C LEU A 640 47.88 -2.41 5.11
N ILE A 641 47.16 -1.75 6.01
CA ILE A 641 47.00 -0.29 6.02
C ILE A 641 47.62 0.28 7.29
N PHE A 642 47.88 1.59 7.31
CA PHE A 642 48.38 2.29 8.49
C PHE A 642 47.30 3.20 9.05
N VAL A 643 46.82 2.90 10.26
CA VAL A 643 45.90 3.76 11.00
C VAL A 643 46.65 4.32 12.20
N ASN A 644 46.77 5.65 12.30
CA ASN A 644 47.58 6.33 13.32
C ASN A 644 49.02 5.79 13.40
N ASN A 645 49.65 5.58 12.23
CA ASN A 645 50.99 5.04 12.07
C ASN A 645 51.19 3.60 12.62
N ARG A 646 50.09 2.85 12.87
CA ARG A 646 50.13 1.44 13.27
C ARG A 646 49.63 0.56 12.12
N PRO A 647 50.34 -0.52 11.76
CA PRO A 647 49.88 -1.44 10.73
C PRO A 647 48.64 -2.20 11.19
N ARG A 648 47.64 -2.31 10.33
CA ARG A 648 46.42 -3.10 10.53
C ARG A 648 46.19 -3.99 9.32
N GLY A 649 45.90 -5.26 9.58
CA GLY A 649 45.53 -6.21 8.53
C GLY A 649 44.18 -5.85 7.92
N THR A 650 44.04 -6.11 6.63
CA THR A 650 42.82 -5.85 5.87
C THR A 650 42.11 -7.16 5.55
N TRP A 651 42.19 -7.59 4.30
CA TRP A 651 41.78 -8.91 3.82
C TRP A 651 42.93 -9.90 3.94
N GLN A 652 42.61 -11.18 4.12
CA GLN A 652 43.58 -12.27 4.07
C GLN A 652 43.21 -13.25 2.97
N ALA A 653 44.20 -13.63 2.16
CA ALA A 653 44.10 -14.67 1.14
C ALA A 653 44.90 -15.89 1.60
N ARG A 654 44.22 -17.03 1.79
CA ARG A 654 44.84 -18.30 2.16
C ARG A 654 44.85 -19.24 0.96
N PHE A 655 46.04 -19.65 0.54
CA PHE A 655 46.24 -20.52 -0.61
C PHE A 655 46.20 -21.98 -0.15
N MET A 656 45.30 -22.78 -0.73
CA MET A 656 45.13 -24.18 -0.39
C MET A 656 45.17 -25.03 -1.66
N ALA A 657 46.08 -25.99 -1.69
CA ALA A 657 46.09 -26.99 -2.76
C ALA A 657 44.81 -27.84 -2.71
N PRO A 658 44.29 -28.29 -3.87
CA PRO A 658 43.17 -29.21 -3.90
C PRO A 658 43.48 -30.48 -3.11
N ARG A 659 42.47 -31.00 -2.41
CA ARG A 659 42.56 -32.25 -1.63
C ARG A 659 42.22 -33.43 -2.52
N ASP A 660 42.92 -34.55 -2.31
CA ASP A 660 42.60 -35.81 -2.95
C ASP A 660 41.23 -36.32 -2.47
N SER A 661 40.46 -36.96 -3.36
CA SER A 661 39.14 -37.51 -3.01
C SER A 661 39.30 -38.86 -2.30
N ILE A 662 39.18 -38.86 -0.97
CA ILE A 662 39.19 -40.08 -0.16
C ILE A 662 37.78 -40.68 -0.15
N VAL A 663 37.64 -41.87 -0.75
CA VAL A 663 36.41 -42.66 -0.66
C VAL A 663 36.64 -43.79 0.33
N LEU A 664 35.71 -43.98 1.25
CA LEU A 664 35.72 -45.12 2.16
C LEU A 664 35.15 -46.34 1.42
N VAL A 665 35.98 -47.35 1.19
CA VAL A 665 35.53 -48.63 0.63
C VAL A 665 35.51 -49.71 1.72
N ASP A 666 34.59 -50.66 1.62
CA ASP A 666 34.53 -51.79 2.54
C ASP A 666 35.85 -52.58 2.47
N SER A 667 36.48 -52.83 3.63
CA SER A 667 37.64 -53.70 3.73
C SER A 667 37.21 -55.13 3.42
N LEU A 668 37.86 -55.81 2.48
CA LEU A 668 37.50 -57.16 2.07
C LEU A 668 38.53 -58.19 2.57
N THR A 669 38.08 -59.40 2.88
CA THR A 669 38.97 -60.57 3.05
C THR A 669 39.60 -60.95 1.71
N VAL A 670 40.62 -61.81 1.72
CA VAL A 670 41.28 -62.32 0.50
C VAL A 670 40.28 -63.00 -0.46
N GLU A 671 39.12 -63.44 0.04
CA GLU A 671 38.04 -64.08 -0.71
C GLU A 671 36.93 -63.10 -1.15
N GLY A 672 37.05 -61.80 -0.83
CA GLY A 672 36.14 -60.75 -1.29
C GLY A 672 34.95 -60.45 -0.37
N TYR A 673 34.94 -60.95 0.87
CA TYR A 673 33.86 -60.67 1.84
C TYR A 673 34.19 -59.46 2.72
N PRO A 674 33.22 -58.57 3.02
CA PRO A 674 33.44 -57.42 3.91
C PRO A 674 33.86 -57.87 5.32
N VAL A 675 34.88 -57.22 5.86
CA VAL A 675 35.39 -57.41 7.21
C VAL A 675 34.56 -56.54 8.15
N TYR A 676 34.12 -57.10 9.27
CA TYR A 676 33.34 -56.41 10.30
C TYR A 676 34.16 -56.26 11.58
N ASP A 677 33.91 -55.21 12.36
CA ASP A 677 34.51 -55.02 13.68
C ASP A 677 33.82 -55.90 14.74
N LYS A 678 34.22 -55.73 16.01
CA LYS A 678 33.72 -56.57 17.12
C LYS A 678 32.26 -56.25 17.47
N GLU A 679 31.76 -55.12 16.99
CA GLU A 679 30.43 -54.58 17.22
C GLU A 679 29.48 -54.90 16.03
N GLY A 680 30.01 -55.47 14.94
CA GLY A 680 29.25 -55.91 13.77
C GLY A 680 29.11 -54.85 12.68
N GLU A 681 29.84 -53.74 12.78
CA GLU A 681 29.92 -52.69 11.76
C GLU A 681 30.97 -53.05 10.70
N LYS A 682 30.75 -52.67 9.44
CA LYS A 682 31.72 -52.93 8.37
C LYS A 682 32.95 -52.05 8.58
N ILE A 683 34.13 -52.68 8.62
CA ILE A 683 35.39 -51.95 8.60
C ILE A 683 35.58 -51.35 7.22
N ARG A 684 35.57 -50.03 7.12
CA ARG A 684 35.86 -49.30 5.88
C ARG A 684 37.29 -48.78 5.90
N ILE A 685 38.01 -48.95 4.79
CA ILE A 685 39.35 -48.41 4.59
C ILE A 685 39.29 -47.19 3.66
N PRO A 686 40.03 -46.11 3.97
CA PRO A 686 40.16 -44.99 3.05
C PRO A 686 40.96 -45.43 1.83
N VAL A 687 40.36 -45.30 0.65
CA VAL A 687 41.05 -45.46 -0.63
C VAL A 687 41.04 -44.11 -1.33
N ASP A 688 42.25 -43.68 -1.70
CA ASP A 688 42.45 -42.51 -2.55
C ASP A 688 42.02 -42.88 -3.97
N THR A 689 40.93 -42.27 -4.45
CA THR A 689 40.28 -42.73 -5.70
C THR A 689 40.49 -41.78 -6.87
N ILE A 690 40.85 -40.52 -6.63
CA ILE A 690 41.15 -39.55 -7.68
C ILE A 690 42.31 -38.67 -7.20
N PHE A 691 43.51 -38.95 -7.72
CA PHE A 691 44.65 -38.05 -7.59
C PHE A 691 44.34 -36.76 -8.35
N VAL A 692 44.26 -35.64 -7.64
CA VAL A 692 44.13 -34.33 -8.25
C VAL A 692 45.53 -33.75 -8.39
N GLU A 693 46.02 -33.63 -9.63
CA GLU A 693 47.32 -32.99 -9.88
C GLU A 693 47.31 -31.57 -9.32
N LYS A 694 48.25 -31.23 -8.43
CA LYS A 694 48.34 -29.92 -7.79
C LYS A 694 49.14 -29.00 -8.71
N VAL A 695 48.49 -27.96 -9.24
CA VAL A 695 49.10 -26.94 -10.10
C VAL A 695 49.34 -25.69 -9.26
N PRO A 696 50.54 -25.51 -8.67
CA PRO A 696 50.85 -24.33 -7.89
C PRO A 696 50.85 -23.06 -8.77
N PRO A 697 50.68 -21.88 -8.15
CA PRO A 697 50.88 -20.61 -8.85
C PRO A 697 52.31 -20.47 -9.37
N GLU A 698 52.47 -20.03 -10.62
CA GLU A 698 53.77 -19.89 -11.27
C GLU A 698 54.16 -18.42 -11.50
N PRO A 699 55.45 -18.10 -11.71
CA PRO A 699 55.89 -16.77 -12.09
C PRO A 699 55.12 -16.22 -13.31
N GLY A 700 54.56 -15.02 -13.17
CA GLY A 700 53.75 -14.37 -14.19
C GLY A 700 52.23 -14.52 -13.99
N ASP A 701 51.80 -15.36 -13.06
CA ASP A 701 50.42 -15.45 -12.60
C ASP A 701 50.02 -14.21 -11.79
N ILE A 702 48.72 -13.88 -11.83
CA ILE A 702 48.14 -12.76 -11.10
C ILE A 702 46.88 -13.23 -10.40
N PHE A 703 46.87 -13.12 -9.07
CA PHE A 703 45.69 -13.35 -8.26
C PHE A 703 45.06 -12.01 -7.86
N LEU A 704 43.77 -11.85 -8.16
CA LEU A 704 42.97 -10.68 -7.82
C LEU A 704 42.18 -10.94 -6.54
N ILE A 705 42.35 -10.07 -5.54
CA ILE A 705 41.39 -9.89 -4.45
C ILE A 705 40.46 -8.77 -4.88
N HIS A 706 39.19 -9.09 -5.14
CA HIS A 706 38.18 -8.12 -5.51
C HIS A 706 37.22 -7.86 -4.35
N THR A 707 36.88 -6.59 -4.16
CA THR A 707 35.99 -6.14 -3.08
C THR A 707 34.72 -5.54 -3.65
N LYS A 708 33.59 -5.88 -3.02
CA LYS A 708 32.33 -5.17 -3.15
C LYS A 708 32.43 -3.84 -2.42
N LYS A 709 32.05 -2.75 -3.09
CA LYS A 709 32.25 -1.38 -2.61
C LYS A 709 30.90 -0.66 -2.57
N PRO A 710 30.55 -0.08 -1.42
CA PRO A 710 29.31 0.69 -1.32
C PRO A 710 29.36 1.97 -2.16
N PHE A 711 28.20 2.52 -2.46
CA PHE A 711 28.05 3.85 -3.02
C PHE A 711 28.69 4.92 -2.14
N THR A 712 29.37 5.87 -2.78
CA THR A 712 30.00 7.03 -2.15
C THR A 712 29.63 8.31 -2.89
N ALA A 713 29.88 9.47 -2.30
CA ALA A 713 29.69 10.77 -2.98
C ALA A 713 30.54 10.97 -4.25
N LYS A 714 31.48 10.07 -4.55
CA LYS A 714 32.27 10.07 -5.80
C LYS A 714 31.56 9.30 -6.92
N ASP A 715 30.54 8.52 -6.61
CA ASP A 715 29.81 7.71 -7.57
C ASP A 715 28.76 8.54 -8.31
N VAL A 716 28.83 8.46 -9.64
CA VAL A 716 27.89 9.12 -10.54
C VAL A 716 27.49 8.15 -11.62
N TYR A 717 26.18 7.95 -11.77
CA TYR A 717 25.60 7.14 -12.83
C TYR A 717 24.85 8.04 -13.82
N ARG A 718 24.92 7.69 -15.11
CA ARG A 718 24.20 8.37 -16.18
C ARG A 718 23.61 7.38 -17.17
N PHE A 719 22.42 7.67 -17.65
CA PHE A 719 21.79 6.91 -18.72
C PHE A 719 20.93 7.81 -19.59
N THR A 720 20.78 7.43 -20.85
CA THR A 720 19.91 8.12 -21.80
C THR A 720 18.71 7.24 -22.10
N THR A 721 17.50 7.77 -22.03
CA THR A 721 16.28 7.03 -22.41
C THR A 721 15.96 7.21 -23.89
N LYS A 722 15.44 6.14 -24.51
CA LYS A 722 14.78 6.16 -25.81
C LYS A 722 13.32 5.82 -25.60
N ARG A 723 12.43 6.65 -26.13
CA ARG A 723 10.98 6.39 -26.05
C ARG A 723 10.57 5.23 -26.97
N SER A 724 9.33 4.78 -26.83
CA SER A 724 8.71 3.85 -27.77
C SER A 724 8.64 4.44 -29.19
N TYR A 725 8.80 3.59 -30.20
CA TYR A 725 8.65 3.99 -31.60
C TYR A 725 8.19 2.83 -32.48
N ILE A 726 7.69 3.17 -33.68
CA ILE A 726 7.34 2.18 -34.70
C ILE A 726 8.52 1.96 -35.64
N GLU A 727 9.01 0.72 -35.73
CA GLU A 727 10.03 0.35 -36.71
C GLU A 727 9.37 -0.05 -38.05
N PRO A 728 9.56 0.69 -39.16
CA PRO A 728 8.82 0.44 -40.41
C PRO A 728 9.03 -0.94 -41.02
N LYS A 729 10.22 -1.52 -40.87
CA LYS A 729 10.54 -2.87 -41.37
C LYS A 729 9.81 -3.96 -40.57
N LYS A 730 9.70 -3.76 -39.25
CA LYS A 730 8.97 -4.64 -38.35
C LYS A 730 7.47 -4.51 -38.60
N ALA A 731 6.97 -3.29 -38.71
CA ALA A 731 5.57 -2.97 -39.01
C ALA A 731 5.05 -3.71 -40.25
N ARG A 732 5.83 -3.71 -41.34
CA ARG A 732 5.50 -4.44 -42.57
C ARG A 732 5.36 -5.94 -42.39
N LYS A 733 6.19 -6.54 -41.54
CA LYS A 733 6.12 -7.98 -41.26
C LYS A 733 4.94 -8.30 -40.37
N THR A 734 4.65 -7.46 -39.38
CA THR A 734 3.58 -7.70 -38.40
C THR A 734 2.18 -7.36 -38.91
N LEU A 735 2.01 -6.83 -40.13
CA LEU A 735 0.69 -6.63 -40.75
C LEU A 735 -0.13 -7.93 -40.83
N GLU A 736 0.54 -9.08 -40.94
CA GLU A 736 -0.14 -10.39 -40.99
C GLU A 736 -0.81 -10.79 -39.65
N ASN A 737 -0.44 -10.13 -38.56
CA ASN A 737 -1.02 -10.36 -37.23
C ASN A 737 -2.34 -9.59 -37.01
N ILE A 738 -2.73 -8.71 -37.94
CA ILE A 738 -3.99 -7.99 -37.84
C ILE A 738 -5.13 -9.01 -37.79
N ALA A 739 -5.95 -8.89 -36.76
CA ALA A 739 -7.04 -9.82 -36.50
C ALA A 739 -8.29 -9.07 -36.04
N VAL A 740 -9.41 -9.78 -36.08
CA VAL A 740 -10.70 -9.33 -35.58
C VAL A 740 -11.07 -10.18 -34.38
N VAL A 741 -11.50 -9.57 -33.29
CA VAL A 741 -11.88 -10.25 -32.04
C VAL A 741 -13.21 -9.69 -31.52
N PRO A 742 -14.21 -10.55 -31.22
CA PRO A 742 -14.24 -11.99 -31.46
C PRO A 742 -14.41 -12.31 -32.96
N ASN A 743 -13.88 -13.46 -33.40
CA ASN A 743 -14.10 -13.96 -34.75
C ASN A 743 -14.23 -15.50 -34.74
N PRO A 744 -15.43 -16.07 -34.99
CA PRO A 744 -16.66 -15.37 -35.35
C PRO A 744 -17.25 -14.58 -34.16
N TYR A 745 -17.94 -13.48 -34.45
CA TYR A 745 -18.82 -12.82 -33.49
C TYR A 745 -20.14 -13.61 -33.43
N VAL A 746 -20.55 -14.09 -32.25
CA VAL A 746 -21.69 -15.01 -32.09
C VAL A 746 -22.73 -14.41 -31.15
N ALA A 747 -23.76 -13.75 -31.69
CA ALA A 747 -24.95 -13.20 -31.01
C ALA A 747 -24.75 -12.18 -29.86
N ALA A 748 -23.76 -12.39 -28.99
CA ALA A 748 -23.23 -11.54 -27.93
C ALA A 748 -21.76 -11.93 -27.69
N SER A 749 -20.88 -10.97 -27.45
CA SER A 749 -19.50 -11.25 -27.05
C SER A 749 -19.34 -11.19 -25.54
N GLU A 750 -18.38 -11.94 -24.99
CA GLU A 750 -17.99 -11.82 -23.57
C GLU A 750 -17.47 -10.41 -23.23
N TYR A 751 -17.05 -9.65 -24.24
CA TYR A 751 -16.55 -8.26 -24.16
C TYR A 751 -17.65 -7.19 -24.01
N GLU A 752 -18.93 -7.57 -24.07
CA GLU A 752 -20.03 -6.62 -23.98
C GLU A 752 -20.40 -6.37 -22.52
N ILE A 753 -20.48 -5.09 -22.12
CA ILE A 753 -20.96 -4.72 -20.79
C ILE A 753 -22.42 -5.19 -20.68
N LYS A 754 -22.71 -6.03 -19.68
CA LYS A 754 -24.10 -6.39 -19.36
C LYS A 754 -24.78 -5.15 -18.79
N PRO A 755 -25.84 -4.61 -19.42
CA PRO A 755 -26.52 -3.46 -18.86
C PRO A 755 -27.25 -3.88 -17.57
N ASN A 756 -27.24 -3.01 -16.56
CA ASN A 756 -28.06 -3.11 -15.33
C ASN A 756 -29.56 -2.85 -15.61
N LEU A 757 -30.08 -3.32 -16.74
CA LEU A 757 -31.47 -3.14 -17.14
C LEU A 757 -32.19 -4.50 -17.18
N ILE A 758 -33.41 -4.54 -16.61
CA ILE A 758 -34.32 -5.69 -16.55
C ILE A 758 -34.63 -6.26 -17.96
N SER A 759 -34.39 -5.49 -19.02
CA SER A 759 -34.35 -5.99 -20.39
C SER A 759 -33.57 -5.05 -21.32
N GLY A 760 -32.63 -5.60 -22.08
CA GLY A 760 -31.83 -4.91 -23.09
C GLY A 760 -30.56 -5.71 -23.38
N ARG A 761 -30.16 -5.85 -24.65
CA ARG A 761 -28.84 -6.42 -24.99
C ARG A 761 -27.83 -5.28 -24.87
N GLY A 762 -26.68 -5.50 -24.23
CA GLY A 762 -25.61 -4.52 -24.12
C GLY A 762 -25.08 -4.05 -25.48
N ASP A 763 -24.14 -3.11 -25.46
CA ASP A 763 -23.53 -2.58 -26.68
C ASP A 763 -22.74 -3.68 -27.41
N ARG A 764 -23.06 -3.90 -28.70
CA ARG A 764 -22.38 -4.91 -29.52
C ARG A 764 -21.04 -4.39 -30.00
N LEU A 765 -19.94 -4.96 -29.53
CA LEU A 765 -18.58 -4.50 -29.86
C LEU A 765 -17.74 -5.59 -30.54
N LEU A 766 -16.97 -5.18 -31.54
CA LEU A 766 -15.98 -5.98 -32.25
C LEU A 766 -14.72 -5.16 -32.42
N TYR A 767 -13.56 -5.75 -32.15
CA TYR A 767 -12.26 -5.08 -32.20
C TYR A 767 -11.44 -5.54 -33.40
N PHE A 768 -10.78 -4.60 -34.05
CA PHE A 768 -9.63 -4.83 -34.93
C PHE A 768 -8.37 -4.62 -34.09
N ILE A 769 -7.48 -5.62 -34.04
CA ILE A 769 -6.28 -5.60 -33.19
C ILE A 769 -4.99 -5.70 -34.01
N HIS A 770 -3.87 -5.28 -33.42
CA HIS A 770 -2.55 -5.20 -34.07
C HIS A 770 -2.51 -4.25 -35.28
N LEU A 771 -3.38 -3.24 -35.30
CA LEU A 771 -3.38 -2.22 -36.34
C LEU A 771 -2.10 -1.38 -36.29
N PRO A 772 -1.62 -0.88 -37.44
CA PRO A 772 -0.62 0.19 -37.46
C PRO A 772 -1.21 1.45 -36.84
N ALA A 773 -0.40 2.21 -36.09
CA ALA A 773 -0.83 3.40 -35.33
C ALA A 773 -1.64 4.43 -36.15
N GLN A 774 -1.41 4.49 -37.46
CA GLN A 774 -2.22 5.26 -38.40
C GLN A 774 -2.65 4.39 -39.58
N CYS A 775 -3.95 4.10 -39.68
CA CYS A 775 -4.50 3.37 -40.82
C CYS A 775 -6.00 3.64 -41.05
N THR A 776 -6.47 3.24 -42.23
CA THR A 776 -7.91 3.23 -42.55
C THR A 776 -8.39 1.79 -42.66
N VAL A 777 -9.42 1.43 -41.89
CA VAL A 777 -10.08 0.12 -41.97
C VAL A 777 -11.37 0.27 -42.76
N ARG A 778 -11.50 -0.44 -43.87
CA ARG A 778 -12.70 -0.45 -44.73
C ARG A 778 -13.35 -1.82 -44.69
N ILE A 779 -14.64 -1.86 -44.33
CA ILE A 779 -15.40 -3.10 -44.14
C ILE A 779 -16.37 -3.28 -45.30
N TYR A 780 -16.36 -4.46 -45.91
CA TYR A 780 -17.12 -4.81 -47.10
C TYR A 780 -17.93 -6.10 -46.91
N THR A 781 -19.06 -6.20 -47.62
CA THR A 781 -19.75 -7.49 -47.81
C THR A 781 -18.97 -8.37 -48.81
N LEU A 782 -19.30 -9.67 -48.89
CA LEU A 782 -18.74 -10.56 -49.92
C LEU A 782 -19.03 -10.11 -51.36
N ALA A 783 -20.06 -9.28 -51.57
CA ALA A 783 -20.38 -8.69 -52.87
C ALA A 783 -19.51 -7.45 -53.20
N GLY A 784 -18.69 -6.99 -52.26
CA GLY A 784 -17.83 -5.81 -52.41
C GLY A 784 -18.50 -4.48 -52.06
N GLU A 785 -19.66 -4.51 -51.42
CA GLU A 785 -20.36 -3.28 -50.99
C GLU A 785 -19.74 -2.74 -49.70
N LEU A 786 -19.45 -1.43 -49.65
CA LEU A 786 -18.86 -0.78 -48.48
C LEU A 786 -19.92 -0.62 -47.37
N VAL A 787 -19.64 -1.24 -46.23
CA VAL A 787 -20.47 -1.22 -45.03
C VAL A 787 -20.11 -0.04 -44.13
N LYS A 788 -18.81 0.10 -43.79
CA LYS A 788 -18.29 1.12 -42.87
C LYS A 788 -16.83 1.42 -43.17
N THR A 789 -16.39 2.64 -42.86
CA THR A 789 -14.98 3.04 -42.82
C THR A 789 -14.67 3.54 -41.41
N LEU A 790 -13.57 3.05 -40.85
CA LEU A 790 -13.01 3.45 -39.56
C LEU A 790 -11.65 4.11 -39.82
N TYR A 791 -11.40 5.22 -39.14
CA TYR A 791 -10.14 5.94 -39.20
C TYR A 791 -9.45 5.74 -37.86
N HIS A 792 -8.29 5.09 -37.88
CA HIS A 792 -7.53 4.77 -36.70
C HIS A 792 -6.28 5.65 -36.64
N ASP A 793 -6.17 6.43 -35.56
CA ASP A 793 -5.04 7.30 -35.24
C ASP A 793 -4.86 7.30 -33.72
N SER A 794 -3.91 6.50 -33.24
CA SER A 794 -3.74 6.18 -31.82
C SER A 794 -2.27 6.25 -31.39
N PRO A 795 -1.99 6.30 -30.07
CA PRO A 795 -0.64 6.10 -29.52
C PRO A 795 -0.03 4.75 -29.93
N PHE A 796 1.29 4.62 -29.86
CA PHE A 796 1.98 3.40 -30.33
C PHE A 796 1.68 2.15 -29.50
N GLU A 797 1.30 2.37 -28.25
CA GLU A 797 0.90 1.36 -27.27
C GLU A 797 -0.52 0.83 -27.55
N ASP A 798 -1.30 1.48 -28.42
CA ASP A 798 -2.66 1.09 -28.77
C ASP A 798 -2.79 0.79 -30.27
N GLY A 799 -2.77 -0.49 -30.63
CA GLY A 799 -3.04 -0.97 -31.99
C GLY A 799 -4.46 -1.48 -32.16
N SER A 800 -5.44 -0.99 -31.39
CA SER A 800 -6.81 -1.50 -31.40
C SER A 800 -7.83 -0.46 -31.85
N GLU A 801 -8.85 -0.91 -32.57
CA GLU A 801 -9.97 -0.07 -33.00
C GLU A 801 -11.29 -0.83 -32.81
N SER A 802 -12.24 -0.23 -32.10
CA SER A 802 -13.53 -0.84 -31.83
C SER A 802 -14.59 -0.47 -32.87
N TRP A 803 -15.54 -1.37 -33.10
CA TRP A 803 -16.67 -1.14 -33.99
C TRP A 803 -17.96 -1.69 -33.39
N ASN A 804 -18.98 -0.82 -33.34
CA ASN A 804 -20.30 -1.13 -32.80
C ASN A 804 -21.22 -1.95 -33.73
N LEU A 805 -20.67 -2.58 -34.77
CA LEU A 805 -21.40 -3.34 -35.80
C LEU A 805 -22.48 -2.53 -36.54
N LEU A 806 -22.47 -1.20 -36.49
CA LEU A 806 -23.36 -0.35 -37.27
C LEU A 806 -22.74 0.00 -38.63
N SER A 807 -23.55 -0.08 -39.67
CA SER A 807 -23.20 0.40 -41.01
C SER A 807 -23.02 1.94 -41.03
N LYS A 808 -22.53 2.47 -42.15
CA LYS A 808 -22.41 3.91 -42.38
C LYS A 808 -23.72 4.68 -42.20
N ASP A 809 -24.87 4.01 -42.41
CA ASP A 809 -26.22 4.58 -42.29
C ASP A 809 -26.83 4.35 -40.89
N GLN A 810 -26.00 3.97 -39.89
CA GLN A 810 -26.41 3.69 -38.50
C GLN A 810 -27.44 2.55 -38.37
N MET A 811 -27.41 1.59 -39.29
CA MET A 811 -28.23 0.37 -39.25
C MET A 811 -27.40 -0.85 -38.87
N ASP A 812 -28.01 -1.75 -38.09
CA ASP A 812 -27.48 -3.10 -37.80
C ASP A 812 -27.09 -3.83 -39.09
N ILE A 813 -25.89 -4.39 -39.10
CA ILE A 813 -25.43 -5.25 -40.21
C ILE A 813 -26.11 -6.63 -40.16
N ALA A 814 -26.23 -7.28 -41.32
CA ALA A 814 -26.76 -8.64 -41.40
C ALA A 814 -25.76 -9.68 -40.89
N TYR A 815 -26.24 -10.85 -40.45
CA TYR A 815 -25.36 -11.99 -40.19
C TYR A 815 -24.74 -12.47 -41.52
N GLY A 816 -23.46 -12.84 -41.48
CA GLY A 816 -22.72 -13.21 -42.68
C GLY A 816 -21.20 -13.09 -42.53
N ILE A 817 -20.50 -13.32 -43.64
CA ILE A 817 -19.05 -13.15 -43.73
C ILE A 817 -18.77 -11.76 -44.32
N TYR A 818 -17.84 -11.05 -43.70
CA TYR A 818 -17.37 -9.74 -44.11
C TYR A 818 -15.88 -9.78 -44.42
N ILE A 819 -15.44 -8.88 -45.30
CA ILE A 819 -14.04 -8.66 -45.66
C ILE A 819 -13.65 -7.29 -45.11
N TYR A 820 -12.46 -7.17 -44.53
CA TYR A 820 -11.91 -5.88 -44.15
C TYR A 820 -10.59 -5.66 -44.86
N HIS A 821 -10.38 -4.42 -45.29
CA HIS A 821 -9.14 -3.93 -45.90
C HIS A 821 -8.54 -2.88 -44.98
N VAL A 822 -7.30 -3.10 -44.56
CA VAL A 822 -6.50 -2.15 -43.79
C VAL A 822 -5.49 -1.51 -44.74
N ASP A 823 -5.51 -0.19 -44.79
CA ASP A 823 -4.63 0.63 -45.61
C ASP A 823 -3.82 1.54 -44.69
N ALA A 824 -2.52 1.26 -44.57
CA ALA A 824 -1.62 1.95 -43.66
C ALA A 824 -0.53 2.69 -44.46
N PRO A 825 -0.62 4.04 -44.55
CA PRO A 825 0.32 4.84 -45.33
C PRO A 825 1.78 4.58 -44.97
N GLY A 826 2.62 4.27 -45.96
CA GLY A 826 4.06 4.03 -45.79
C GLY A 826 4.44 2.64 -45.23
N VAL A 827 3.49 1.93 -44.61
CA VAL A 827 3.67 0.57 -44.11
C VAL A 827 3.25 -0.43 -45.19
N GLY A 828 1.98 -0.47 -45.59
CA GLY A 828 1.44 -1.43 -46.56
C GLY A 828 -0.07 -1.61 -46.44
N GLU A 829 -0.60 -2.62 -47.12
CA GLU A 829 -2.03 -2.99 -47.08
C GLU A 829 -2.21 -4.42 -46.60
N PHE A 830 -3.32 -4.68 -45.91
CA PHE A 830 -3.72 -6.02 -45.44
C PHE A 830 -5.21 -6.27 -45.70
N ILE A 831 -5.56 -7.51 -46.03
CA ILE A 831 -6.96 -7.92 -46.25
C ILE A 831 -7.23 -9.16 -45.40
N GLY A 832 -8.28 -9.10 -44.59
CA GLY A 832 -8.76 -10.21 -43.78
C GLY A 832 -10.26 -10.43 -43.91
N LYS A 833 -10.76 -11.42 -43.18
CA LYS A 833 -12.19 -11.77 -43.14
C LYS A 833 -12.63 -12.09 -41.72
N PHE A 834 -13.89 -11.80 -41.41
CA PHE A 834 -14.54 -12.21 -40.16
C PHE A 834 -15.98 -12.62 -40.42
N ALA A 835 -16.57 -13.36 -39.48
CA ALA A 835 -17.95 -13.80 -39.56
C ALA A 835 -18.77 -13.28 -38.40
N VAL A 836 -20.02 -12.92 -38.68
CA VAL A 836 -21.04 -12.51 -37.72
C VAL A 836 -22.18 -13.54 -37.77
N ILE A 837 -22.39 -14.24 -36.66
CA ILE A 837 -23.35 -15.33 -36.49
C ILE A 837 -24.40 -14.89 -35.46
N LYS A 838 -25.65 -15.30 -35.67
CA LYS A 838 -26.79 -14.98 -34.81
C LYS A 838 -27.28 -16.20 -34.05
#